data_AF-A0A817S5D3-F1
#
_entry.id   AF-A0A817S5D3-F1
#
_cell.length_a   1.000
_cell.length_b   1.000
_cell.length_c   1.000
_cell.angle_alpha   90.00
_cell.angle_beta   90.00
_cell.angle_gamma   90.00
#
_symmetry.space_group_name_H-M   'P 1'
#
loop_
_entity.id
_entity.type
_entity.pdbx_description
1 polymer ?
#
loop_
_entity_poly.entity_id
_entity_poly.type
_entity_poly.pdbx_seq_one_letter_code
_entity_poly.pdbx_strand_id
1 'polypeptide(L)'
;MTERFIDAHQEPLQRLPSIEVYEIGPSIVIEEATRKLQRSINKIGDMTLAAKRFITYLDNGLTIDEATAIFLYTIKQEKVDQTVSFQLNRVLRSSQRNHLDSWLLYFQLFLSALKKLPSTKGTIWRCAPGKITPGYKSNCVWSGFSSCIGTWSVLAQLLDPSCDYTLFQIECINGKRIKNYSSRPENDEVILLPDTHLQFLGDKKLKHGWHVVYLQEMDSPYLQSAQPVESLLSTHQTIRTNQDFNSNTPQPNDQKVQALPYNTYNSTAIHPACQFRTEKPWFDLQYHRNSANSIMTPEHLRSILKNPSTYVDNLILGRVQGSMIGMALGDALGAHVEFRPRQYMIENPVRDLQGGGTWGLAKGQFTDDTSMALCLANSLVCRKDFVPYDQLVRYKWWYRHGYMSSTGRCFDIGAATSQSLHEFEYRQQIVARSDKIPIDQLDFLSDTQILSKFDVYCSKDGVAGNGALMRLAPVPLFFYKYPVQAVEFSGVSGKLTHGDQKAYDACRYYGALIVAALNGETKKQLLHEDFYLRHEEWFNNKTLHPEVMRIAKGSYQKKGGYKDGIRGKGYIINALEAALWAFWSDENSFKKGALNAVNLGDDTDTTAAIYGQLAGAYYTYENLPAEWIKHVYAHDFITCLSEWIVFEGQQWKPKSISQNIQPYQPNSHTNHLASCPQENTLNPVRNANEEDPQTSPFASDQAFSRRSQLPLQSEYYPKEHNMYGTGLATPTGINSKPTAAAVNSDYNDTQRSGFSSKQGSEYNASALNGEKRNGSHRGFRHILRKLRK
;
A
#
# COMPACT_ATOMS: atom_id res chain seq x y z
N MET A 1 50.11 -15.48 25.68
CA MET A 1 49.81 -15.22 24.26
C MET A 1 48.39 -15.70 24.03
N THR A 2 47.43 -14.79 23.98
CA THR A 2 46.00 -15.09 23.86
C THR A 2 45.62 -15.21 22.39
N GLU A 3 45.18 -16.39 21.95
CA GLU A 3 44.90 -16.74 20.54
C GLU A 3 43.61 -16.07 20.06
N ARG A 4 43.65 -15.08 19.16
CA ARG A 4 42.46 -14.29 18.77
C ARG A 4 41.59 -15.01 17.71
N PHE A 5 40.25 -14.94 17.79
CA PHE A 5 39.34 -15.51 16.77
C PHE A 5 38.82 -14.50 15.74
N ILE A 6 38.67 -15.02 14.53
CA ILE A 6 38.37 -14.34 13.27
C ILE A 6 37.08 -14.95 12.69
N ASP A 7 36.09 -14.10 12.36
CA ASP A 7 34.95 -14.46 11.51
C ASP A 7 35.50 -14.80 10.11
N ALA A 8 35.57 -16.10 9.77
CA ALA A 8 35.95 -16.68 8.47
C ALA A 8 37.01 -15.92 7.62
N HIS A 9 38.24 -16.46 7.61
CA HIS A 9 39.42 -16.16 6.78
C HIS A 9 40.49 -15.15 7.30
N GLN A 10 41.69 -15.71 7.48
CA GLN A 10 43.07 -15.18 7.55
C GLN A 10 43.50 -14.23 8.69
N GLU A 11 44.50 -14.68 9.46
CA GLU A 11 45.37 -13.94 10.40
C GLU A 11 46.48 -13.14 9.69
N PRO A 12 47.33 -12.34 10.39
CA PRO A 12 47.15 -11.47 11.57
C PRO A 12 47.51 -10.01 11.22
N LEU A 13 47.32 -9.01 12.11
CA LEU A 13 48.27 -7.88 12.32
C LEU A 13 47.71 -6.71 13.19
N GLN A 14 48.52 -6.36 14.19
CA GLN A 14 48.60 -5.15 15.01
C GLN A 14 47.31 -4.67 15.70
N ARG A 15 47.43 -4.39 17.01
CA ARG A 15 46.42 -3.72 17.86
C ARG A 15 45.93 -2.43 17.22
N LEU A 16 44.62 -2.25 17.06
CA LEU A 16 44.09 -0.89 17.13
C LEU A 16 44.29 -0.40 18.58
N PRO A 17 44.68 0.88 18.79
CA PRO A 17 44.80 1.42 20.15
C PRO A 17 43.45 1.30 20.87
N SER A 18 43.47 1.33 22.21
CA SER A 18 42.26 1.27 23.02
C SER A 18 41.24 2.30 22.52
N ILE A 19 39.98 1.88 22.44
CA ILE A 19 38.81 2.64 21.96
C ILE A 19 38.63 3.99 22.71
N GLU A 20 39.37 4.20 23.80
CA GLU A 20 39.43 5.42 24.61
C GLU A 20 40.07 6.62 23.90
N VAL A 21 40.84 6.44 22.81
CA VAL A 21 41.49 7.58 22.10
C VAL A 21 40.54 8.29 21.11
N TYR A 22 39.36 7.73 20.85
CA TYR A 22 38.36 8.34 19.95
C TYR A 22 37.24 8.98 20.77
N GLU A 23 37.60 9.98 21.59
CA GLU A 23 36.65 10.81 22.34
C GLU A 23 35.75 11.65 21.43
N ILE A 24 34.55 11.92 21.95
CA ILE A 24 33.35 12.43 21.29
C ILE A 24 33.55 13.89 20.85
N GLY A 25 33.63 14.11 19.54
CA GLY A 25 33.42 15.41 18.86
C GLY A 25 32.03 15.49 18.21
N PRO A 26 31.61 16.64 17.68
CA PRO A 26 30.20 17.03 17.49
C PRO A 26 29.41 16.05 16.61
N SER A 27 28.08 16.08 16.76
CA SER A 27 27.08 15.24 16.05
C SER A 27 27.52 14.83 14.64
N ILE A 28 28.09 13.63 14.51
CA ILE A 28 28.53 13.08 13.22
C ILE A 28 27.27 12.74 12.41
N VAL A 29 27.11 13.43 11.29
CA VAL A 29 26.00 13.20 10.35
C VAL A 29 26.31 11.96 9.49
N ILE A 30 25.37 11.03 9.34
CA ILE A 30 25.64 9.73 8.68
C ILE A 30 26.01 9.89 7.20
N GLU A 31 25.53 10.93 6.52
CA GLU A 31 25.89 11.23 5.12
C GLU A 31 27.37 11.59 5.00
N GLU A 32 27.94 12.30 5.97
CA GLU A 32 29.38 12.56 6.06
C GLU A 32 30.13 11.25 6.30
N ALA A 33 29.66 10.47 7.28
CA ALA A 33 30.27 9.21 7.66
C ALA A 33 30.28 8.16 6.52
N THR A 34 29.26 8.19 5.65
CA THR A 34 29.11 7.24 4.53
C THR A 34 29.66 7.76 3.20
N ARG A 35 30.00 9.06 3.08
CA ARG A 35 30.49 9.64 1.82
C ARG A 35 31.75 8.96 1.31
N LYS A 36 32.75 8.74 2.18
CA LYS A 36 34.00 8.07 1.80
C LYS A 36 33.81 6.58 1.52
N LEU A 37 32.73 5.98 2.01
CA LEU A 37 32.40 4.56 1.81
C LEU A 37 31.80 4.27 0.43
N GLN A 38 31.35 5.30 -0.31
CA GLN A 38 30.75 5.15 -1.65
C GLN A 38 31.71 4.49 -2.66
N ARG A 39 33.02 4.59 -2.44
CA ARG A 39 34.05 3.94 -3.28
C ARG A 39 34.14 2.44 -3.04
N SER A 40 33.75 1.97 -1.85
CA SER A 40 33.84 0.56 -1.44
C SER A 40 32.49 -0.15 -1.37
N ILE A 41 31.38 0.59 -1.24
CA ILE A 41 30.03 0.05 -1.11
C ILE A 41 29.11 0.78 -2.08
N ASN A 42 28.62 0.02 -3.06
CA ASN A 42 27.72 0.55 -4.07
C ASN A 42 26.41 1.01 -3.44
N LYS A 43 25.90 2.15 -3.91
CA LYS A 43 24.63 2.74 -3.45
C LYS A 43 24.56 3.00 -1.93
N ILE A 44 25.69 3.07 -1.21
CA ILE A 44 25.67 3.35 0.23
C ILE A 44 24.94 4.66 0.55
N GLY A 45 25.01 5.68 -0.32
CA GLY A 45 24.22 6.92 -0.15
C GLY A 45 22.70 6.70 -0.22
N ASP A 46 22.23 5.93 -1.21
CA ASP A 46 20.81 5.57 -1.32
C ASP A 46 20.38 4.69 -0.14
N MET A 47 21.24 3.76 0.29
CA MET A 47 21.01 2.94 1.47
C MET A 47 20.97 3.77 2.74
N THR A 48 21.82 4.79 2.87
CA THR A 48 21.82 5.72 4.01
C THR A 48 20.50 6.50 4.05
N LEU A 49 20.05 7.02 2.92
CA LEU A 49 18.79 7.74 2.83
C LEU A 49 17.59 6.82 3.10
N ALA A 50 17.62 5.59 2.58
CA ALA A 50 16.60 4.58 2.85
C ALA A 50 16.60 4.20 4.34
N ALA A 51 17.76 3.91 4.91
CA ALA A 51 17.92 3.55 6.32
C ALA A 51 17.41 4.67 7.26
N LYS A 52 17.70 5.94 6.94
CA LYS A 52 17.14 7.09 7.67
C LYS A 52 15.62 7.15 7.63
N ARG A 53 15.00 6.73 6.52
CA ARG A 53 13.54 6.63 6.40
C ARG A 53 12.97 5.41 7.13
N PHE A 54 13.74 4.33 7.26
CA PHE A 54 13.34 3.11 7.96
C PHE A 54 13.46 3.22 9.49
N ILE A 55 14.35 4.08 10.00
CA ILE A 55 14.49 4.32 11.44
C ILE A 55 13.35 5.19 11.92
N THR A 56 12.40 4.52 12.54
CA THR A 56 11.13 5.07 13.00
C THR A 56 11.06 5.16 14.52
N TYR A 57 12.08 4.65 15.23
CA TYR A 57 12.15 4.56 16.69
C TYR A 57 13.57 4.79 17.22
N LEU A 58 13.73 5.68 18.21
CA LEU A 58 14.99 5.99 18.87
C LEU A 58 14.83 5.88 20.40
N ASP A 59 15.09 4.70 20.96
CA ASP A 59 15.26 4.54 22.41
C ASP A 59 16.70 4.84 22.84
N ASN A 60 16.89 5.06 24.15
CA ASN A 60 18.21 5.17 24.81
C ASN A 60 19.08 6.36 24.34
N GLY A 61 18.48 7.46 23.86
CA GLY A 61 19.20 8.69 23.53
C GLY A 61 20.07 8.61 22.26
N LEU A 62 19.81 7.64 21.39
CA LEU A 62 20.39 7.53 20.05
C LEU A 62 19.90 8.66 19.14
N THR A 63 20.79 9.24 18.34
CA THR A 63 20.41 10.12 17.24
C THR A 63 19.96 9.31 16.02
N ILE A 64 19.28 9.97 15.08
CA ILE A 64 18.90 9.32 13.82
C ILE A 64 20.13 8.82 13.04
N ASP A 65 21.24 9.57 13.06
CA ASP A 65 22.48 9.20 12.40
C ASP A 65 23.11 7.95 13.04
N GLU A 66 23.10 7.88 14.37
CA GLU A 66 23.62 6.74 15.14
C GLU A 66 22.81 5.47 14.89
N ALA A 67 21.48 5.56 14.92
CA ALA A 67 20.62 4.45 14.55
C ALA A 67 20.80 4.04 13.08
N THR A 68 21.03 5.02 12.18
CA THR A 68 21.25 4.76 10.75
C THR A 68 22.53 3.97 10.54
N ALA A 69 23.57 4.26 11.32
CA ALA A 69 24.78 3.45 11.32
C ALA A 69 24.46 1.99 11.69
N ILE A 70 23.67 1.73 12.73
CA ILE A 70 23.27 0.37 13.12
C ILE A 70 22.46 -0.33 12.02
N PHE A 71 21.48 0.35 11.46
CA PHE A 71 20.64 -0.21 10.41
C PHE A 71 21.47 -0.60 9.19
N LEU A 72 22.32 0.31 8.70
CA LEU A 72 23.24 0.08 7.58
C LEU A 72 24.15 -1.14 7.79
N TYR A 73 24.64 -1.36 9.02
CA TYR A 73 25.49 -2.49 9.36
C TYR A 73 24.79 -3.85 9.10
N THR A 74 23.47 -3.91 9.29
CA THR A 74 22.68 -5.17 9.26
C THR A 74 22.01 -5.46 7.90
N ILE A 75 21.96 -4.48 6.99
CA ILE A 75 21.34 -4.65 5.67
C ILE A 75 22.04 -5.78 4.89
N LYS A 76 21.27 -6.72 4.33
CA LYS A 76 21.83 -7.62 3.29
C LYS A 76 21.84 -6.90 1.96
N GLN A 77 22.89 -7.18 1.22
CA GLN A 77 22.97 -6.90 -0.20
C GLN A 77 23.06 -8.22 -0.96
N GLU A 78 22.79 -8.18 -2.26
CA GLU A 78 22.89 -9.34 -3.15
C GLU A 78 24.28 -10.00 -3.10
N LYS A 79 25.33 -9.18 -2.91
CA LYS A 79 26.69 -9.65 -2.70
C LYS A 79 27.15 -9.36 -1.28
N VAL A 80 27.57 -10.39 -0.57
CA VAL A 80 28.04 -10.31 0.82
C VAL A 80 29.21 -9.35 0.95
N ASP A 81 30.10 -9.32 -0.03
CA ASP A 81 31.26 -8.44 -0.05
C ASP A 81 30.91 -6.95 -0.22
N GLN A 82 29.67 -6.60 -0.55
CA GLN A 82 29.24 -5.20 -0.61
C GLN A 82 28.52 -4.75 0.67
N THR A 83 28.23 -5.67 1.60
CA THR A 83 27.59 -5.31 2.87
C THR A 83 28.51 -4.48 3.77
N VAL A 84 27.91 -3.56 4.52
CA VAL A 84 28.64 -2.70 5.46
C VAL A 84 29.31 -3.53 6.55
N SER A 85 28.62 -4.53 7.09
CA SER A 85 29.18 -5.44 8.09
C SER A 85 30.38 -6.24 7.58
N PHE A 86 30.34 -6.76 6.35
CA PHE A 86 31.49 -7.46 5.78
C PHE A 86 32.69 -6.53 5.57
N GLN A 87 32.46 -5.36 4.96
CA GLN A 87 33.51 -4.42 4.61
C GLN A 87 34.17 -3.78 5.84
N LEU A 88 33.37 -3.33 6.81
CA LEU A 88 33.87 -2.78 8.07
C LEU A 88 34.75 -3.80 8.80
N ASN A 89 34.24 -5.03 8.96
CA ASN A 89 34.99 -6.09 9.63
C ASN A 89 36.24 -6.52 8.86
N ARG A 90 36.23 -6.48 7.52
CA ARG A 90 37.43 -6.70 6.70
C ARG A 90 38.50 -5.65 6.97
N VAL A 91 38.11 -4.38 7.07
CA VAL A 91 39.04 -3.28 7.35
C VAL A 91 39.56 -3.34 8.79
N LEU A 92 38.72 -3.67 9.78
CA LEU A 92 39.15 -3.87 11.18
C LEU A 92 40.15 -5.02 11.34
N ARG A 93 40.09 -6.03 10.46
CA ARG A 93 41.06 -7.15 10.40
C ARG A 93 42.31 -6.82 9.59
N SER A 94 42.35 -5.69 8.88
CA SER A 94 43.49 -5.31 8.04
C SER A 94 44.68 -4.86 8.88
N SER A 95 45.87 -5.33 8.49
CA SER A 95 47.14 -4.85 9.01
C SER A 95 47.43 -3.39 8.67
N GLN A 96 46.89 -2.93 7.55
CA GLN A 96 47.14 -1.61 6.98
C GLN A 96 46.16 -0.59 7.57
N ARG A 97 46.69 0.36 8.35
CA ARG A 97 45.90 1.36 9.11
C ARG A 97 45.22 2.40 8.25
N ASN A 98 45.86 2.80 7.16
CA ASN A 98 45.31 3.74 6.17
C ASN A 98 43.95 3.29 5.60
N HIS A 99 43.62 1.99 5.63
CA HIS A 99 42.30 1.52 5.22
C HIS A 99 41.17 1.95 6.17
N LEU A 100 41.47 2.26 7.43
CA LEU A 100 40.49 2.77 8.39
C LEU A 100 40.17 4.25 8.19
N ASP A 101 41.02 5.02 7.51
CA ASP A 101 40.83 6.48 7.33
C ASP A 101 39.50 6.81 6.65
N SER A 102 39.05 5.94 5.74
CA SER A 102 37.75 6.10 5.05
C SER A 102 36.57 5.66 5.91
N TRP A 103 36.81 4.83 6.93
CA TRP A 103 35.82 4.24 7.82
C TRP A 103 35.72 4.94 9.18
N LEU A 104 36.67 5.80 9.51
CA LEU A 104 36.82 6.39 10.84
C LEU A 104 35.53 7.06 11.35
N LEU A 105 34.89 7.89 10.52
CA LEU A 105 33.66 8.60 10.91
C LEU A 105 32.47 7.65 11.08
N TYR A 106 32.32 6.66 10.20
CA TYR A 106 31.27 5.65 10.35
C TYR A 106 31.50 4.76 11.56
N PHE A 107 32.75 4.38 11.82
CA PHE A 107 33.14 3.58 12.98
C PHE A 107 32.90 4.34 14.30
N GLN A 108 33.25 5.62 14.36
CA GLN A 108 32.97 6.49 15.52
C GLN A 108 31.47 6.62 15.77
N LEU A 109 30.69 6.88 14.72
CA LEU A 109 29.24 7.00 14.81
C LEU A 109 28.58 5.68 15.25
N PHE A 110 29.02 4.55 14.67
CA PHE A 110 28.50 3.22 15.02
C PHE A 110 28.86 2.81 16.45
N LEU A 111 30.09 3.07 16.91
CA LEU A 111 30.48 2.82 18.30
C LEU A 111 29.77 3.73 19.29
N SER A 112 29.59 5.02 18.95
CA SER A 112 28.78 5.95 19.76
C SER A 112 27.37 5.39 19.94
N ALA A 113 26.77 4.91 18.85
CA ALA A 113 25.46 4.30 18.86
C ALA A 113 25.39 3.07 19.80
N LEU A 114 26.31 2.12 19.63
CA LEU A 114 26.34 0.90 20.43
C LEU A 114 26.65 1.14 21.92
N LYS A 115 27.44 2.17 22.26
CA LYS A 115 27.73 2.54 23.66
C LYS A 115 26.49 3.06 24.39
N LYS A 116 25.61 3.78 23.71
CA LYS A 116 24.34 4.28 24.28
C LYS A 116 23.32 3.19 24.56
N LEU A 117 23.47 2.02 23.92
CA LEU A 117 22.59 0.88 24.14
C LEU A 117 22.95 0.12 25.42
N PRO A 118 21.95 -0.38 26.17
CA PRO A 118 22.19 -1.19 27.36
C PRO A 118 22.92 -2.49 26.98
N SER A 119 23.82 -2.93 27.85
CA SER A 119 24.48 -4.23 27.71
C SER A 119 23.47 -5.36 27.92
N THR A 120 23.55 -6.37 27.07
CA THR A 120 22.71 -7.57 27.08
C THR A 120 23.54 -8.73 27.59
N LYS A 121 23.04 -9.37 28.66
CA LYS A 121 23.62 -10.58 29.23
C LYS A 121 22.84 -11.82 28.81
N GLY A 122 23.54 -12.93 28.64
CA GLY A 122 22.95 -14.25 28.36
C GLY A 122 23.47 -14.89 27.07
N THR A 123 22.93 -16.07 26.76
CA THR A 123 23.36 -16.87 25.62
C THR A 123 22.97 -16.24 24.29
N ILE A 124 23.95 -16.03 23.41
CA ILE A 124 23.76 -15.60 22.01
C ILE A 124 24.42 -16.61 21.07
N TRP A 125 24.02 -16.57 19.79
CA TRP A 125 24.43 -17.56 18.81
C TRP A 125 25.02 -16.93 17.55
N ARG A 126 26.16 -17.44 17.07
CA ARG A 126 26.70 -17.09 15.75
C ARG A 126 26.80 -18.34 14.90
N CYS A 127 26.37 -18.28 13.65
CA CYS A 127 26.47 -19.39 12.71
C CYS A 127 27.45 -19.04 11.59
N ALA A 128 28.27 -20.03 11.22
CA ALA A 128 29.14 -19.97 10.05
C ALA A 128 29.00 -21.25 9.21
N PRO A 129 28.86 -21.14 7.88
CA PRO A 129 28.75 -22.30 6.99
C PRO A 129 30.06 -23.10 6.96
N GLY A 130 29.94 -24.42 6.96
CA GLY A 130 31.04 -25.38 6.93
C GLY A 130 31.55 -25.82 8.32
N LYS A 131 32.50 -26.76 8.30
CA LYS A 131 33.18 -27.28 9.49
C LYS A 131 34.42 -26.42 9.79
N ILE A 132 34.26 -25.43 10.65
CA ILE A 132 35.33 -24.51 11.06
C ILE A 132 36.00 -25.04 12.35
N THR A 133 36.32 -26.33 12.44
CA THR A 133 36.98 -26.86 13.64
C THR A 133 38.05 -27.87 13.29
N PRO A 134 39.32 -27.50 13.59
CA PRO A 134 39.94 -27.91 14.86
C PRO A 134 40.75 -26.82 15.61
N GLY A 135 40.53 -25.53 15.36
CA GLY A 135 41.34 -24.44 15.94
C GLY A 135 40.87 -23.85 17.29
N TYR A 136 39.67 -24.17 17.76
CA TYR A 136 39.11 -23.58 18.99
C TYR A 136 39.44 -24.45 20.19
N LYS A 137 40.62 -24.26 20.80
CA LYS A 137 41.05 -25.04 21.98
C LYS A 137 41.53 -24.19 23.16
N SER A 138 41.54 -22.86 23.00
CA SER A 138 42.07 -21.94 24.01
C SER A 138 41.31 -20.61 24.02
N ASN A 139 41.60 -19.78 25.02
CA ASN A 139 40.98 -18.46 25.18
C ASN A 139 41.39 -17.51 24.08
N CYS A 140 40.46 -16.65 23.71
CA CYS A 140 40.55 -15.88 22.49
C CYS A 140 39.98 -14.48 22.57
N VAL A 141 40.17 -13.74 21.48
CA VAL A 141 39.68 -12.37 21.32
C VAL A 141 38.97 -12.26 19.98
N TRP A 142 37.71 -11.88 20.00
CA TRP A 142 36.91 -11.63 18.81
C TRP A 142 37.20 -10.23 18.28
N SER A 143 37.95 -10.12 17.17
CA SER A 143 38.57 -8.85 16.77
C SER A 143 37.66 -7.85 16.03
N GLY A 144 36.53 -8.30 15.49
CA GLY A 144 35.57 -7.47 14.75
C GLY A 144 34.21 -7.38 15.45
N PHE A 145 33.30 -6.60 14.89
CA PHE A 145 31.90 -6.69 15.26
C PHE A 145 31.32 -8.03 14.78
N SER A 146 30.43 -8.63 15.55
CA SER A 146 29.68 -9.80 15.11
C SER A 146 28.19 -9.62 15.33
N SER A 147 27.39 -9.86 14.28
CA SER A 147 25.94 -10.00 14.44
C SER A 147 25.61 -11.43 14.86
N CYS A 148 25.14 -11.57 16.10
CA CYS A 148 24.71 -12.81 16.72
C CYS A 148 23.18 -12.83 16.87
N ILE A 149 22.59 -14.01 16.88
CA ILE A 149 21.17 -14.24 17.12
C ILE A 149 20.93 -14.40 18.62
N GLY A 150 19.97 -13.65 19.16
CA GLY A 150 19.69 -13.62 20.60
C GLY A 150 19.00 -14.86 21.17
N THR A 151 18.41 -15.73 20.34
CA THR A 151 17.68 -16.93 20.81
C THR A 151 17.86 -18.15 19.88
N TRP A 152 17.89 -19.34 20.47
CA TRP A 152 17.99 -20.59 19.70
C TRP A 152 16.81 -20.80 18.74
N SER A 153 15.59 -20.45 19.16
CA SER A 153 14.39 -20.61 18.34
C SER A 153 14.46 -19.84 17.02
N VAL A 154 15.06 -18.64 17.05
CA VAL A 154 15.28 -17.84 15.84
C VAL A 154 16.40 -18.44 15.00
N LEU A 155 17.52 -18.85 15.61
CA LEU A 155 18.61 -19.48 14.88
C LEU A 155 18.16 -20.75 14.16
N ALA A 156 17.41 -21.62 14.84
CA ALA A 156 16.94 -22.89 14.28
C ALA A 156 16.07 -22.71 13.02
N GLN A 157 15.36 -21.58 12.90
CA GLN A 157 14.57 -21.25 11.70
C GLN A 157 15.44 -20.77 10.53
N LEU A 158 16.66 -20.30 10.80
CA LEU A 158 17.60 -19.78 9.80
C LEU A 158 18.58 -20.84 9.28
N LEU A 159 18.71 -21.98 9.96
CA LEU A 159 19.62 -23.05 9.57
C LEU A 159 18.97 -23.97 8.53
N ASP A 160 19.70 -24.28 7.47
CA ASP A 160 19.32 -25.31 6.50
C ASP A 160 19.80 -26.70 6.98
N PRO A 161 18.89 -27.66 7.27
CA PRO A 161 19.27 -29.00 7.71
C PRO A 161 20.16 -29.77 6.72
N SER A 162 20.20 -29.37 5.45
CA SER A 162 21.03 -29.99 4.41
C SER A 162 22.48 -29.47 4.37
N CYS A 163 22.78 -28.40 5.12
CA CYS A 163 24.09 -27.77 5.17
C CYS A 163 24.85 -28.12 6.46
N ASP A 164 26.17 -28.25 6.36
CA ASP A 164 27.06 -28.32 7.53
C ASP A 164 27.27 -26.91 8.10
N TYR A 165 27.13 -26.74 9.42
CA TYR A 165 27.38 -25.47 10.12
C TYR A 165 28.28 -25.64 11.33
N THR A 166 29.05 -24.58 11.63
CA THR A 166 29.65 -24.35 12.94
C THR A 166 28.84 -23.28 13.67
N LEU A 167 28.30 -23.65 14.83
CA LEU A 167 27.46 -22.82 15.68
C LEU A 167 28.27 -22.42 16.91
N PHE A 168 28.50 -21.14 17.11
CA PHE A 168 29.10 -20.62 18.33
C PHE A 168 27.98 -20.26 19.30
N GLN A 169 27.93 -20.96 20.43
CA GLN A 169 27.11 -20.58 21.57
C GLN A 169 27.99 -19.74 22.49
N ILE A 170 27.61 -18.48 22.70
CA ILE A 170 28.41 -17.52 23.47
C ILE A 170 27.60 -17.04 24.67
N GLU A 171 28.09 -17.28 25.88
CA GLU A 171 27.57 -16.62 27.08
C GLU A 171 28.09 -15.18 27.12
N CYS A 172 27.25 -14.24 26.73
CA CYS A 172 27.61 -12.85 26.52
C CYS A 172 27.34 -12.00 27.78
N ILE A 173 28.19 -11.00 28.02
CA ILE A 173 28.10 -10.04 29.12
C ILE A 173 27.81 -8.63 28.60
N ASN A 174 28.48 -8.20 27.51
CA ASN A 174 28.44 -6.81 27.04
C ASN A 174 27.84 -6.60 25.65
N GLY A 175 27.20 -7.63 25.09
CA GLY A 175 26.57 -7.57 23.78
C GLY A 175 25.51 -6.48 23.70
N LYS A 176 25.32 -5.89 22.52
CA LYS A 176 24.36 -4.81 22.31
C LYS A 176 23.19 -5.34 21.50
N ARG A 177 22.04 -5.52 22.13
CA ARG A 177 20.82 -5.96 21.43
C ARG A 177 20.31 -4.81 20.56
N ILE A 178 20.34 -5.03 19.25
CA ILE A 178 20.02 -4.00 18.24
C ILE A 178 18.71 -4.28 17.52
N LYS A 179 17.86 -5.16 18.06
CA LYS A 179 16.59 -5.57 17.46
C LYS A 179 15.80 -4.39 16.86
N ASN A 180 15.71 -3.28 17.59
CA ASN A 180 14.91 -2.12 17.20
C ASN A 180 15.58 -1.22 16.13
N TYR A 181 16.86 -1.46 15.83
CA TYR A 181 17.68 -0.66 14.90
C TYR A 181 18.26 -1.52 13.77
N SER A 182 18.00 -2.82 13.76
CA SER A 182 18.40 -3.73 12.70
C SER A 182 17.41 -3.67 11.53
N SER A 183 17.91 -3.87 10.32
CA SER A 183 17.11 -4.14 9.12
C SER A 183 16.45 -5.52 9.13
N ARG A 184 16.75 -6.36 10.14
CA ARG A 184 16.13 -7.65 10.42
C ARG A 184 15.74 -7.78 11.89
N PRO A 185 14.73 -7.02 12.36
CA PRO A 185 14.28 -7.12 13.74
C PRO A 185 13.84 -8.54 14.14
N GLU A 186 13.42 -9.37 13.19
CA GLU A 186 13.07 -10.79 13.38
C GLU A 186 14.25 -11.66 13.82
N ASN A 187 15.48 -11.26 13.47
CA ASN A 187 16.69 -11.99 13.86
C ASN A 187 17.07 -11.77 15.33
N ASP A 188 16.43 -10.80 16.01
CA ASP A 188 16.72 -10.45 17.40
C ASP A 188 18.23 -10.28 17.64
N GLU A 189 18.87 -9.50 16.76
CA GLU A 189 20.32 -9.43 16.66
C GLU A 189 20.95 -8.78 17.90
N VAL A 190 22.05 -9.38 18.35
CA VAL A 190 22.94 -8.87 19.39
C VAL A 190 24.31 -8.67 18.76
N ILE A 191 24.82 -7.44 18.80
CA ILE A 191 26.17 -7.12 18.34
C ILE A 191 27.18 -7.45 19.43
N LEU A 192 28.08 -8.37 19.14
CA LEU A 192 29.32 -8.55 19.89
C LEU A 192 30.32 -7.47 19.45
N LEU A 193 30.89 -6.75 20.41
CA LEU A 193 31.84 -5.66 20.14
C LEU A 193 33.20 -6.21 19.69
N PRO A 194 34.01 -5.42 18.95
CA PRO A 194 35.39 -5.80 18.67
C PRO A 194 36.21 -5.89 19.97
N ASP A 195 37.29 -6.66 19.90
CA ASP A 195 38.16 -6.98 21.04
C ASP A 195 37.44 -7.69 22.21
N THR A 196 36.36 -8.43 21.94
CA THR A 196 35.69 -9.21 22.98
C THR A 196 36.52 -10.43 23.36
N HIS A 197 36.92 -10.52 24.63
CA HIS A 197 37.67 -11.66 25.16
C HIS A 197 36.72 -12.82 25.48
N LEU A 198 37.02 -14.01 24.97
CA LEU A 198 36.17 -15.19 25.11
C LEU A 198 37.00 -16.35 25.66
N GLN A 199 36.48 -17.03 26.68
CA GLN A 199 37.01 -18.27 27.19
C GLN A 199 36.41 -19.43 26.39
N PHE A 200 37.25 -20.38 25.98
CA PHE A 200 36.78 -21.62 25.37
C PHE A 200 36.33 -22.59 26.46
N LEU A 201 35.08 -23.07 26.35
CA LEU A 201 34.49 -24.00 27.33
C LEU A 201 34.40 -25.43 26.81
N GLY A 202 34.41 -25.61 25.49
CA GLY A 202 34.33 -26.92 24.87
C GLY A 202 33.64 -26.88 23.51
N ASP A 203 33.52 -28.04 22.87
CA ASP A 203 32.86 -28.20 21.60
C ASP A 203 32.13 -29.56 21.51
N LYS A 204 31.12 -29.64 20.63
CA LYS A 204 30.31 -30.83 20.47
C LYS A 204 29.77 -30.96 19.05
N LYS A 205 29.93 -32.16 18.47
CA LYS A 205 29.25 -32.55 17.23
C LYS A 205 27.78 -32.91 17.48
N LEU A 206 26.88 -32.36 16.68
CA LEU A 206 25.45 -32.63 16.72
C LEU A 206 25.00 -33.61 15.62
N LYS A 207 23.75 -34.09 15.72
CA LYS A 207 23.08 -34.85 14.66
C LYS A 207 22.95 -33.93 13.44
N HIS A 208 23.16 -34.46 12.23
CA HIS A 208 23.21 -33.74 10.93
C HIS A 208 24.53 -33.05 10.57
N GLY A 209 25.66 -33.43 11.20
CA GLY A 209 26.99 -32.95 10.78
C GLY A 209 27.38 -31.56 11.31
N TRP A 210 26.44 -30.86 11.96
CA TRP A 210 26.66 -29.59 12.65
C TRP A 210 27.62 -29.73 13.82
N HIS A 211 28.31 -28.64 14.12
CA HIS A 211 29.27 -28.56 15.20
C HIS A 211 28.97 -27.34 16.08
N VAL A 212 28.95 -27.51 17.40
CA VAL A 212 28.75 -26.41 18.35
C VAL A 212 30.05 -26.14 19.09
N VAL A 213 30.43 -24.87 19.20
CA VAL A 213 31.55 -24.38 20.00
C VAL A 213 30.98 -23.52 21.13
N TYR A 214 31.32 -23.85 22.37
CA TYR A 214 30.85 -23.17 23.58
C TYR A 214 31.90 -22.16 24.06
N LEU A 215 31.51 -20.90 24.17
CA LEU A 215 32.36 -19.79 24.56
C LEU A 215 31.69 -18.96 25.67
N GLN A 216 32.49 -18.31 26.50
CA GLN A 216 32.00 -17.35 27.49
C GLN A 216 32.78 -16.04 27.40
N GLU A 217 32.09 -14.91 27.32
CA GLU A 217 32.70 -13.60 27.39
C GLU A 217 33.35 -13.39 28.77
N MET A 218 34.60 -12.95 28.76
CA MET A 218 35.34 -12.57 29.97
C MET A 218 35.26 -11.05 30.14
N ASP A 219 35.09 -10.58 31.37
CA ASP A 219 35.21 -9.15 31.66
C ASP A 219 36.59 -8.66 31.21
N SER A 220 36.59 -7.58 30.41
CA SER A 220 37.84 -7.01 29.90
C SER A 220 38.72 -6.61 31.09
N PRO A 221 39.97 -7.08 31.19
CA PRO A 221 40.86 -6.75 32.30
C PRO A 221 41.21 -5.24 32.39
N TYR A 222 40.73 -4.41 31.46
CA TYR A 222 40.96 -2.97 31.41
C TYR A 222 39.82 -2.12 32.00
N LEU A 223 38.62 -2.68 32.24
CA LEU A 223 37.50 -1.92 32.81
C LEU A 223 37.60 -1.72 34.34
N GLN A 224 38.54 -2.40 35.02
CA GLN A 224 38.78 -2.21 36.45
C GLN A 224 39.79 -1.09 36.77
N SER A 225 40.42 -0.45 35.77
CA SER A 225 41.48 0.54 35.99
C SER A 225 41.18 1.97 35.54
N ALA A 226 39.95 2.30 35.13
CA ALA A 226 39.60 3.67 34.80
C ALA A 226 39.44 4.52 36.06
N GLN A 227 40.56 5.01 36.59
CA GLN A 227 40.58 6.17 37.47
C GLN A 227 40.10 7.41 36.69
N PRO A 228 39.42 8.38 37.31
CA PRO A 228 38.92 9.56 36.61
C PRO A 228 40.11 10.39 36.09
N VAL A 229 40.17 10.62 34.78
CA VAL A 229 41.20 11.48 34.18
C VAL A 229 40.77 12.95 34.30
N GLU A 230 40.94 13.52 35.48
CA GLU A 230 41.09 14.97 35.66
C GLU A 230 42.60 15.31 35.63
N SER A 231 43.26 15.27 34.45
CA SER A 231 44.63 15.85 34.32
C SER A 231 45.20 15.88 32.88
N LEU A 232 44.45 16.30 31.87
CA LEU A 232 45.03 16.54 30.53
C LEU A 232 44.59 17.87 29.88
N LEU A 233 44.35 18.90 30.70
CA LEU A 233 44.27 20.29 30.24
C LEU A 233 45.61 21.02 30.47
N SER A 234 46.69 20.55 29.86
CA SER A 234 47.94 21.34 29.79
C SER A 234 48.96 20.75 28.82
N THR A 235 48.70 20.77 27.51
CA THR A 235 49.77 20.86 26.48
C THR A 235 49.14 20.87 25.09
N HIS A 236 48.92 22.06 24.54
CA HIS A 236 49.32 22.44 23.17
C HIS A 236 48.89 23.88 22.91
N GLN A 237 49.66 24.81 23.49
CA GLN A 237 49.91 26.10 22.86
C GLN A 237 50.86 25.91 21.66
N THR A 238 50.86 26.91 20.77
CA THR A 238 51.57 27.03 19.48
C THR A 238 50.89 26.23 18.35
N ILE A 239 50.20 26.88 17.42
CA ILE A 239 50.80 27.61 16.29
C ILE A 239 49.99 28.86 15.90
N ARG A 240 50.75 29.82 15.40
CA ARG A 240 50.50 31.24 15.14
C ARG A 240 49.42 31.54 14.09
N THR A 241 48.83 32.71 14.30
CA THR A 241 48.03 33.54 13.40
C THR A 241 48.76 33.94 12.11
N ASN A 242 48.04 33.98 10.99
CA ASN A 242 47.94 35.08 10.00
C ASN A 242 47.04 34.60 8.83
N GLN A 243 45.86 35.19 8.66
CA GLN A 243 45.55 36.20 7.62
C GLN A 243 45.77 35.71 6.18
N ASP A 244 44.69 35.39 5.44
CA ASP A 244 44.12 36.29 4.42
C ASP A 244 43.01 35.66 3.54
N PHE A 245 41.94 36.44 3.38
CA PHE A 245 41.07 36.71 2.23
C PHE A 245 40.48 35.61 1.29
N ASN A 246 39.14 35.70 1.21
CA ASN A 246 38.26 35.75 0.02
C ASN A 246 37.84 34.49 -0.77
N SER A 247 36.55 34.16 -0.56
CA SER A 247 35.43 34.22 -1.52
C SER A 247 35.33 33.25 -2.72
N ASN A 248 34.12 32.68 -2.81
CA ASN A 248 33.33 32.37 -4.00
C ASN A 248 33.41 30.96 -4.65
N THR A 249 32.34 30.20 -4.35
CA THR A 249 31.59 29.19 -5.13
C THR A 249 31.66 29.32 -6.67
N PRO A 250 31.54 28.21 -7.46
CA PRO A 250 30.19 27.77 -7.92
C PRO A 250 29.97 26.28 -8.29
N GLN A 251 28.69 25.88 -8.12
CA GLN A 251 27.77 25.02 -8.90
C GLN A 251 28.09 23.62 -9.50
N PRO A 252 27.06 22.73 -9.61
CA PRO A 252 27.12 21.39 -10.18
C PRO A 252 26.45 21.25 -11.57
N ASN A 253 26.75 20.16 -12.30
CA ASN A 253 26.07 19.59 -13.49
C ASN A 253 26.82 18.27 -13.82
N ASP A 254 26.29 17.16 -14.35
CA ASP A 254 24.97 16.77 -14.82
C ASP A 254 25.01 15.23 -15.11
N GLN A 255 23.83 14.60 -15.14
CA GLN A 255 23.44 13.47 -16.03
C GLN A 255 23.85 11.99 -15.86
N LYS A 256 22.79 11.22 -15.52
CA LYS A 256 22.12 10.13 -16.28
C LYS A 256 22.74 8.72 -16.41
N VAL A 257 22.08 7.84 -15.66
CA VAL A 257 21.78 6.40 -15.81
C VAL A 257 21.34 5.96 -17.22
N GLN A 258 21.62 4.70 -17.57
CA GLN A 258 20.69 3.84 -18.31
C GLN A 258 20.78 2.38 -17.85
N ALA A 259 19.61 1.80 -17.57
CA ALA A 259 19.35 0.40 -17.22
C ALA A 259 18.68 -0.32 -18.42
N LEU A 260 18.36 -1.62 -18.22
CA LEU A 260 17.21 -2.43 -18.72
C LEU A 260 17.65 -3.91 -18.95
N PRO A 261 16.76 -4.92 -19.13
CA PRO A 261 15.60 -5.34 -18.30
C PRO A 261 15.28 -6.88 -18.36
N TYR A 262 14.15 -7.28 -17.74
CA TYR A 262 13.11 -8.26 -18.18
C TYR A 262 13.03 -9.74 -17.69
N ASN A 263 11.80 -10.10 -17.21
CA ASN A 263 10.91 -11.24 -17.53
C ASN A 263 11.34 -12.72 -17.29
N THR A 264 10.49 -13.76 -17.15
CA THR A 264 9.10 -14.05 -16.67
C THR A 264 8.91 -15.61 -16.72
N TYR A 265 7.88 -16.14 -16.02
CA TYR A 265 6.97 -17.27 -16.37
C TYR A 265 7.17 -18.77 -15.94
N ASN A 266 6.07 -19.29 -15.33
CA ASN A 266 5.33 -20.60 -15.45
C ASN A 266 5.96 -21.95 -15.00
N SER A 267 5.26 -22.98 -14.46
CA SER A 267 3.83 -23.30 -14.19
C SER A 267 3.64 -24.61 -13.35
N THR A 268 2.54 -24.69 -12.54
CA THR A 268 1.61 -25.84 -12.20
C THR A 268 2.14 -27.17 -11.57
N ALA A 269 1.53 -27.88 -10.58
CA ALA A 269 0.15 -27.95 -10.01
C ALA A 269 0.03 -28.72 -8.63
N ILE A 270 -0.91 -28.24 -7.76
CA ILE A 270 -1.76 -28.86 -6.67
C ILE A 270 -1.13 -29.41 -5.36
N HIS A 271 -1.59 -29.18 -4.11
CA HIS A 271 -2.19 -28.04 -3.37
C HIS A 271 -1.98 -28.31 -1.83
N PRO A 272 -1.61 -27.31 -0.99
CA PRO A 272 -1.21 -27.45 0.43
C PRO A 272 -2.12 -26.68 1.41
N ALA A 273 -2.03 -26.98 2.72
CA ALA A 273 -2.67 -26.19 3.79
C ALA A 273 -1.72 -25.08 4.27
N CYS A 274 -2.16 -23.83 4.07
CA CYS A 274 -1.58 -22.52 4.38
C CYS A 274 -0.19 -22.46 5.04
N GLN A 275 0.85 -22.34 4.20
CA GLN A 275 2.09 -21.66 4.52
C GLN A 275 1.92 -20.16 4.25
N PHE A 276 1.96 -19.34 5.29
CA PHE A 276 1.91 -17.88 5.20
C PHE A 276 3.15 -17.36 4.42
N ARG A 277 2.97 -16.95 3.16
CA ARG A 277 3.90 -16.05 2.48
C ARG A 277 3.55 -14.62 2.86
N THR A 278 4.30 -14.03 3.79
CA THR A 278 4.23 -12.58 4.05
C THR A 278 5.29 -11.88 3.21
N GLU A 279 4.95 -11.54 1.97
CA GLU A 279 5.59 -10.43 1.25
C GLU A 279 4.99 -9.15 1.87
N LYS A 280 5.76 -8.34 2.62
CA LYS A 280 5.25 -7.17 3.39
C LYS A 280 5.70 -5.82 2.77
N PRO A 281 4.77 -4.97 2.26
CA PRO A 281 5.07 -3.59 1.86
C PRO A 281 4.48 -2.45 2.73
N TRP A 282 3.46 -2.65 3.58
CA TRP A 282 2.93 -1.57 4.47
C TRP A 282 2.65 -2.00 5.92
N PHE A 283 3.00 -3.23 6.27
CA PHE A 283 2.92 -3.68 7.67
C PHE A 283 3.87 -2.89 8.60
N ASP A 284 4.81 -2.13 8.04
CA ASP A 284 5.86 -1.38 8.76
C ASP A 284 5.61 0.14 8.88
N LEU A 285 4.41 0.64 8.63
CA LEU A 285 4.11 2.06 8.84
C LEU A 285 3.99 2.41 10.33
N GLN A 286 5.14 2.66 10.97
CA GLN A 286 5.24 3.31 12.28
C GLN A 286 5.31 4.83 12.11
N TYR A 287 4.18 5.44 11.75
CA TYR A 287 3.97 6.87 11.96
C TYR A 287 3.28 7.00 13.34
N HIS A 288 3.94 7.71 14.26
CA HIS A 288 3.47 8.15 15.59
C HIS A 288 3.23 7.09 16.70
N ARG A 289 4.24 6.90 17.55
CA ARG A 289 4.12 6.28 18.89
C ARG A 289 4.51 7.20 20.06
N ASN A 290 4.47 8.52 19.87
CA ASN A 290 4.63 9.47 20.98
C ASN A 290 3.40 10.37 21.14
N SER A 291 2.27 9.75 21.46
CA SER A 291 1.17 10.34 22.24
C SER A 291 0.21 9.19 22.57
N ALA A 292 -0.58 9.32 23.62
CA ALA A 292 -1.48 8.29 24.13
C ALA A 292 -2.64 7.89 23.18
N ASN A 293 -2.52 8.13 21.86
CA ASN A 293 -3.50 7.87 20.81
C ASN A 293 -2.80 7.31 19.55
N SER A 294 -2.18 6.11 19.62
CA SER A 294 -1.40 5.57 18.49
C SER A 294 -2.24 5.16 17.27
N ILE A 295 -1.74 5.42 16.05
CA ILE A 295 -2.16 4.71 14.84
C ILE A 295 -2.05 3.20 15.10
N MET A 296 -3.13 2.45 14.84
CA MET A 296 -3.10 1.00 14.96
C MET A 296 -2.22 0.40 13.85
N THR A 297 -0.97 0.06 14.21
CA THR A 297 -0.11 -0.84 13.43
C THR A 297 -0.77 -2.20 13.26
N PRO A 298 -0.47 -3.01 12.23
CA PRO A 298 -1.00 -4.36 12.14
C PRO A 298 -0.60 -5.29 13.29
N GLU A 299 0.52 -5.06 13.98
CA GLU A 299 0.81 -5.72 15.26
C GLU A 299 -0.08 -5.23 16.42
N HIS A 300 -0.46 -3.95 16.46
CA HIS A 300 -1.49 -3.42 17.39
C HIS A 300 -2.89 -3.93 17.06
N LEU A 301 -3.24 -4.01 15.78
CA LEU A 301 -4.41 -4.75 15.33
C LEU A 301 -4.24 -6.18 15.84
N ARG A 302 -3.28 -7.00 15.41
CA ARG A 302 -3.16 -8.41 15.89
C ARG A 302 -3.16 -8.59 17.42
N SER A 303 -2.68 -7.63 18.21
CA SER A 303 -2.71 -7.70 19.68
C SER A 303 -4.06 -7.30 20.31
N ILE A 304 -4.79 -6.37 19.70
CA ILE A 304 -6.20 -6.04 20.03
C ILE A 304 -7.14 -7.10 19.47
N LEU A 305 -6.82 -7.61 18.28
CA LEU A 305 -7.49 -8.62 17.47
C LEU A 305 -7.25 -10.04 18.00
N LYS A 306 -7.44 -10.26 19.31
CA LYS A 306 -7.65 -11.63 19.81
C LYS A 306 -8.97 -12.14 19.25
N ASN A 307 -8.90 -13.30 18.59
CA ASN A 307 -9.97 -13.99 17.85
C ASN A 307 -11.40 -13.71 18.36
N PRO A 308 -12.18 -12.81 17.72
CA PRO A 308 -13.62 -12.65 18.01
C PRO A 308 -14.44 -13.87 17.56
N SER A 309 -13.80 -14.83 16.88
CA SER A 309 -14.34 -16.09 16.31
C SER A 309 -15.30 -16.92 17.20
N THR A 310 -15.39 -16.65 18.50
CA THR A 310 -16.32 -17.35 19.41
C THR A 310 -17.72 -16.73 19.48
N TYR A 311 -17.97 -15.57 18.87
CA TYR A 311 -19.23 -14.82 19.04
C TYR A 311 -19.89 -14.30 17.75
N VAL A 312 -19.36 -14.66 16.57
CA VAL A 312 -19.84 -14.08 15.29
C VAL A 312 -20.81 -15.02 14.59
N ASP A 313 -21.92 -14.49 14.08
CA ASP A 313 -22.83 -15.24 13.20
C ASP A 313 -22.09 -15.61 11.91
N ASN A 314 -21.87 -16.91 11.71
CA ASN A 314 -21.08 -17.44 10.59
C ASN A 314 -21.63 -17.01 9.22
N LEU A 315 -22.95 -16.84 9.08
CA LEU A 315 -23.53 -16.42 7.81
C LEU A 315 -23.22 -14.95 7.52
N ILE A 316 -23.40 -14.07 8.51
CA ILE A 316 -23.07 -12.65 8.36
C ILE A 316 -21.56 -12.47 8.12
N LEU A 317 -20.73 -13.23 8.83
CA LEU A 317 -19.29 -13.22 8.61
C LEU A 317 -18.94 -13.64 7.19
N GLY A 318 -19.53 -14.72 6.69
CA GLY A 318 -19.33 -15.18 5.30
C GLY A 318 -19.73 -14.11 4.27
N ARG A 319 -20.80 -13.35 4.51
CA ARG A 319 -21.21 -12.21 3.64
C ARG A 319 -20.22 -11.05 3.72
N VAL A 320 -19.75 -10.69 4.92
CA VAL A 320 -18.83 -9.57 5.15
C VAL A 320 -17.45 -9.88 4.58
N GLN A 321 -16.93 -11.08 4.81
CA GLN A 321 -15.70 -11.57 4.17
C GLN A 321 -15.87 -11.66 2.66
N GLY A 322 -17.01 -12.18 2.20
CA GLY A 322 -17.35 -12.26 0.78
C GLY A 322 -17.30 -10.90 0.11
N SER A 323 -17.89 -9.87 0.71
CA SER A 323 -17.88 -8.50 0.19
C SER A 323 -16.47 -7.89 0.12
N MET A 324 -15.70 -7.98 1.21
CA MET A 324 -14.35 -7.40 1.29
C MET A 324 -13.35 -8.12 0.37
N ILE A 325 -13.38 -9.45 0.33
CA ILE A 325 -12.52 -10.26 -0.56
C ILE A 325 -13.00 -10.17 -2.00
N GLY A 326 -14.32 -10.15 -2.24
CA GLY A 326 -14.90 -10.00 -3.58
C GLY A 326 -14.51 -8.68 -4.23
N MET A 327 -14.51 -7.58 -3.47
CA MET A 327 -13.98 -6.29 -3.90
C MET A 327 -12.49 -6.37 -4.28
N ALA A 328 -11.64 -6.91 -3.39
CA ALA A 328 -10.21 -7.06 -3.65
C ALA A 328 -9.90 -7.98 -4.85
N LEU A 329 -10.74 -8.99 -5.07
CA LEU A 329 -10.68 -9.86 -6.25
C LEU A 329 -11.06 -9.12 -7.53
N GLY A 330 -12.14 -8.35 -7.49
CA GLY A 330 -12.61 -7.57 -8.63
C GLY A 330 -11.57 -6.54 -9.07
N ASP A 331 -11.06 -5.78 -8.11
CA ASP A 331 -9.96 -4.82 -8.26
C ASP A 331 -8.74 -5.51 -8.90
N ALA A 332 -8.16 -6.54 -8.24
CA ALA A 332 -6.96 -7.21 -8.75
C ALA A 332 -7.16 -7.90 -10.12
N LEU A 333 -8.39 -8.33 -10.44
CA LEU A 333 -8.73 -8.89 -11.75
C LEU A 333 -8.73 -7.81 -12.84
N GLY A 334 -9.30 -6.64 -12.55
CA GLY A 334 -9.40 -5.53 -13.49
C GLY A 334 -8.09 -4.76 -13.66
N ALA A 335 -7.25 -4.67 -12.64
CA ALA A 335 -5.98 -3.92 -12.67
C ALA A 335 -5.02 -4.40 -13.76
N HIS A 336 -5.11 -5.67 -14.16
CA HIS A 336 -4.33 -6.25 -15.26
C HIS A 336 -4.61 -5.59 -16.63
N VAL A 337 -5.82 -5.07 -16.85
CA VAL A 337 -6.29 -4.52 -18.13
C VAL A 337 -6.87 -3.12 -18.00
N GLU A 338 -6.53 -2.44 -16.91
CA GLU A 338 -6.95 -1.06 -16.67
C GLU A 338 -6.58 -0.14 -17.84
N PHE A 339 -7.48 0.79 -18.17
CA PHE A 339 -7.40 1.72 -19.29
C PHE A 339 -7.41 1.09 -20.68
N ARG A 340 -7.61 -0.23 -20.81
CA ARG A 340 -7.72 -0.88 -22.12
C ARG A 340 -9.11 -0.66 -22.70
N PRO A 341 -9.23 -0.12 -23.92
CA PRO A 341 -10.53 0.13 -24.52
C PRO A 341 -11.26 -1.19 -24.81
N ARG A 342 -12.59 -1.16 -24.87
CA ARG A 342 -13.40 -2.35 -25.18
C ARG A 342 -12.94 -3.11 -26.43
N GLN A 343 -12.46 -2.42 -27.47
CA GLN A 343 -11.96 -3.07 -28.68
C GLN A 343 -10.78 -4.02 -28.39
N TYR A 344 -9.87 -3.61 -27.51
CA TYR A 344 -8.78 -4.45 -27.05
C TYR A 344 -9.30 -5.69 -26.31
N MET A 345 -10.34 -5.52 -25.49
CA MET A 345 -10.96 -6.59 -24.71
C MET A 345 -11.68 -7.65 -25.56
N ILE A 346 -12.13 -7.30 -26.77
CA ILE A 346 -12.74 -8.26 -27.70
C ILE A 346 -11.69 -9.25 -28.21
N GLU A 347 -10.50 -8.75 -28.53
CA GLU A 347 -9.39 -9.55 -29.04
C GLU A 347 -8.62 -10.26 -27.92
N ASN A 348 -8.54 -9.63 -26.74
CA ASN A 348 -7.78 -10.09 -25.59
C ASN A 348 -8.66 -10.15 -24.33
N PRO A 349 -9.73 -10.99 -24.33
CA PRO A 349 -10.63 -11.04 -23.19
C PRO A 349 -9.93 -11.59 -21.96
N VAL A 350 -10.17 -10.97 -20.80
CA VAL A 350 -9.75 -11.52 -19.52
C VAL A 350 -10.58 -12.75 -19.23
N ARG A 351 -9.89 -13.84 -18.88
CA ARG A 351 -10.50 -15.15 -18.57
C ARG A 351 -10.17 -15.64 -17.15
N ASP A 352 -9.13 -15.10 -16.56
CA ASP A 352 -8.58 -15.54 -15.29
C ASP A 352 -7.80 -14.41 -14.62
N LEU A 353 -7.59 -14.54 -13.31
CA LEU A 353 -6.80 -13.61 -12.51
C LEU A 353 -5.33 -13.63 -12.95
N GLN A 354 -4.80 -12.47 -13.31
CA GLN A 354 -3.45 -12.29 -13.83
C GLN A 354 -2.78 -11.09 -13.15
N GLY A 355 -1.44 -11.08 -13.12
CA GLY A 355 -0.66 -9.89 -12.77
C GLY A 355 -0.27 -9.10 -14.02
N GLY A 356 0.40 -7.97 -13.87
CA GLY A 356 0.85 -7.10 -14.95
C GLY A 356 0.04 -5.81 -15.00
N GLY A 357 -0.49 -5.48 -16.18
CA GLY A 357 -1.24 -4.24 -16.39
C GLY A 357 -0.37 -2.98 -16.37
N THR A 358 -1.05 -1.83 -16.28
CA THR A 358 -0.45 -0.48 -16.31
C THR A 358 0.68 -0.34 -15.29
N TRP A 359 0.51 -0.95 -14.13
CA TRP A 359 1.39 -0.80 -12.98
C TRP A 359 2.37 -1.96 -12.78
N GLY A 360 2.30 -3.01 -13.61
CA GLY A 360 3.17 -4.18 -13.50
C GLY A 360 2.97 -4.98 -12.21
N LEU A 361 1.73 -5.06 -11.72
CA LEU A 361 1.39 -5.68 -10.43
C LEU A 361 1.65 -7.18 -10.42
N ALA A 362 1.98 -7.73 -9.25
CA ALA A 362 1.95 -9.16 -9.05
C ALA A 362 0.51 -9.68 -9.10
N LYS A 363 0.34 -10.96 -9.45
CA LYS A 363 -0.98 -11.60 -9.50
C LYS A 363 -1.68 -11.49 -8.14
N GLY A 364 -2.85 -10.84 -8.11
CA GLY A 364 -3.67 -10.67 -6.90
C GLY A 364 -3.34 -9.44 -6.05
N GLN A 365 -2.39 -8.60 -6.48
CA GLN A 365 -2.26 -7.24 -5.93
C GLN A 365 -3.37 -6.34 -6.47
N PHE A 366 -3.92 -5.52 -5.58
CA PHE A 366 -5.04 -4.61 -5.80
C PHE A 366 -4.57 -3.14 -5.89
N THR A 367 -5.41 -2.21 -6.35
CA THR A 367 -5.11 -0.79 -6.61
C THR A 367 -5.65 0.12 -5.48
N ASP A 368 -6.03 1.36 -5.80
CA ASP A 368 -6.55 2.32 -4.84
C ASP A 368 -7.94 1.96 -4.31
N ASP A 369 -8.77 1.24 -5.07
CA ASP A 369 -10.10 0.79 -4.64
C ASP A 369 -10.04 0.07 -3.29
N THR A 370 -9.27 -1.02 -3.26
CA THR A 370 -9.12 -1.85 -2.07
C THR A 370 -8.29 -1.12 -1.02
N SER A 371 -7.25 -0.38 -1.41
CA SER A 371 -6.42 0.37 -0.44
C SER A 371 -7.26 1.37 0.38
N MET A 372 -8.11 2.14 -0.29
CA MET A 372 -9.00 3.09 0.35
C MET A 372 -10.13 2.40 1.12
N ALA A 373 -10.63 1.26 0.65
CA ALA A 373 -11.63 0.49 1.39
C ALA A 373 -11.04 -0.06 2.69
N LEU A 374 -9.81 -0.58 2.68
CA LEU A 374 -9.13 -1.02 3.89
C LEU A 374 -8.91 0.14 4.86
N CYS A 375 -8.56 1.33 4.37
CA CYS A 375 -8.44 2.53 5.20
C CYS A 375 -9.77 2.86 5.90
N LEU A 376 -10.87 2.81 5.16
CA LEU A 376 -12.21 3.07 5.68
C LEU A 376 -12.64 2.00 6.72
N ALA A 377 -12.43 0.72 6.41
CA ALA A 377 -12.68 -0.37 7.34
C ALA A 377 -11.90 -0.21 8.64
N ASN A 378 -10.63 0.18 8.55
CA ASN A 378 -9.81 0.37 9.73
C ASN A 378 -10.24 1.59 10.55
N SER A 379 -10.72 2.65 9.90
CA SER A 379 -11.35 3.78 10.60
C SER A 379 -12.52 3.31 11.46
N LEU A 380 -13.46 2.60 10.84
CA LEU A 380 -14.66 2.12 11.51
C LEU A 380 -14.33 1.22 12.70
N VAL A 381 -13.42 0.25 12.53
CA VAL A 381 -13.01 -0.67 13.59
C VAL A 381 -12.27 0.06 14.72
N CYS A 382 -11.29 0.90 14.41
CA CYS A 382 -10.49 1.57 15.44
C CYS A 382 -11.29 2.62 16.21
N ARG A 383 -12.15 3.36 15.51
CA ARG A 383 -12.98 4.41 16.10
C ARG A 383 -14.26 3.85 16.71
N LYS A 384 -14.60 2.60 16.39
CA LYS A 384 -15.85 1.92 16.78
C LYS A 384 -17.08 2.75 16.38
N ASP A 385 -16.95 3.55 15.34
CA ASP A 385 -17.94 4.54 14.89
C ASP A 385 -17.53 5.09 13.51
N PHE A 386 -18.45 5.81 12.86
CA PHE A 386 -18.13 6.55 11.64
C PHE A 386 -17.61 7.95 11.98
N VAL A 387 -16.31 8.17 11.77
CA VAL A 387 -15.65 9.45 12.03
C VAL A 387 -15.07 10.00 10.72
N PRO A 388 -15.77 10.92 10.03
CA PRO A 388 -15.34 11.46 8.73
C PRO A 388 -13.90 12.00 8.71
N TYR A 389 -13.49 12.65 9.80
CA TYR A 389 -12.13 13.15 9.93
C TYR A 389 -11.08 12.01 9.90
N ASP A 390 -11.30 10.94 10.66
CA ASP A 390 -10.38 9.80 10.75
C ASP A 390 -10.33 9.01 9.43
N GLN A 391 -11.44 8.97 8.68
CA GLN A 391 -11.44 8.44 7.31
C GLN A 391 -10.46 9.22 6.41
N LEU A 392 -10.53 10.55 6.41
CA LEU A 392 -9.63 11.40 5.61
C LEU A 392 -8.17 11.30 6.09
N VAL A 393 -7.95 11.19 7.40
CA VAL A 393 -6.61 10.94 7.97
C VAL A 393 -6.00 9.65 7.43
N ARG A 394 -6.77 8.55 7.37
CA ARG A 394 -6.25 7.27 6.85
C ARG A 394 -6.02 7.30 5.35
N TYR A 395 -6.88 7.98 4.60
CA TYR A 395 -6.63 8.23 3.18
C TYR A 395 -5.39 9.07 2.97
N LYS A 396 -5.12 10.05 3.84
CA LYS A 396 -3.87 10.80 3.83
C LYS A 396 -2.66 9.89 4.12
N TRP A 397 -2.74 8.97 5.09
CA TRP A 397 -1.65 8.02 5.33
C TRP A 397 -1.40 7.09 4.15
N TRP A 398 -2.45 6.64 3.48
CA TRP A 398 -2.32 5.90 2.23
C TRP A 398 -1.62 6.75 1.18
N TYR A 399 -2.13 7.96 0.94
CA TYR A 399 -1.62 8.88 -0.06
C TYR A 399 -0.14 9.25 0.15
N ARG A 400 0.24 9.56 1.40
CA ARG A 400 1.60 10.02 1.74
C ARG A 400 2.59 8.89 1.96
N HIS A 401 2.12 7.73 2.43
CA HIS A 401 3.02 6.70 2.96
C HIS A 401 2.73 5.27 2.46
N GLY A 402 1.72 5.07 1.60
CA GLY A 402 1.36 3.74 1.11
C GLY A 402 0.65 2.86 2.13
N TYR A 403 0.06 3.45 3.19
CA TYR A 403 -0.77 2.74 4.15
C TYR A 403 -1.85 1.92 3.46
N MET A 404 -1.87 0.61 3.73
CA MET A 404 -2.83 -0.33 3.16
C MET A 404 -2.74 -0.55 1.64
N SER A 405 -1.63 -0.17 0.98
CA SER A 405 -1.48 -0.29 -0.47
C SER A 405 -0.67 -1.48 -0.94
N SER A 406 -1.20 -2.34 -1.83
CA SER A 406 -0.61 -3.61 -2.35
C SER A 406 0.89 -3.60 -2.68
N THR A 407 1.48 -2.43 -2.96
CA THR A 407 2.88 -2.23 -3.34
C THR A 407 3.75 -1.50 -2.30
N GLY A 408 3.18 -1.03 -1.20
CA GLY A 408 3.87 -0.31 -0.11
C GLY A 408 4.05 1.18 -0.36
N ARG A 409 3.42 1.71 -1.42
CA ARG A 409 3.41 3.13 -1.79
C ARG A 409 2.04 3.49 -2.35
N CYS A 410 1.63 4.74 -2.24
CA CYS A 410 0.45 5.19 -2.99
C CYS A 410 0.74 5.10 -4.50
N PHE A 411 -0.19 4.51 -5.25
CA PHE A 411 -0.26 4.56 -6.70
C PHE A 411 -1.75 4.58 -7.10
N ASP A 412 -2.02 4.86 -8.38
CA ASP A 412 -3.36 4.89 -8.97
C ASP A 412 -4.37 5.91 -8.42
N ILE A 413 -3.95 6.79 -7.51
CA ILE A 413 -4.87 7.75 -6.90
C ILE A 413 -5.55 8.65 -7.94
N GLY A 414 -6.87 8.59 -7.99
CA GLY A 414 -7.69 9.48 -8.82
C GLY A 414 -7.52 10.97 -8.48
N ALA A 415 -7.63 11.83 -9.50
CA ALA A 415 -7.43 13.28 -9.35
C ALA A 415 -8.38 13.93 -8.34
N ALA A 416 -9.65 13.52 -8.31
CA ALA A 416 -10.66 14.01 -7.36
C ALA A 416 -10.27 13.71 -5.90
N THR A 417 -9.84 12.47 -5.63
CA THR A 417 -9.37 12.03 -4.32
C THR A 417 -8.13 12.83 -3.91
N SER A 418 -7.12 12.89 -4.78
CA SER A 418 -5.88 13.63 -4.51
C SER A 418 -6.14 15.12 -4.21
N GLN A 419 -7.01 15.78 -4.97
CA GLN A 419 -7.38 17.18 -4.71
C GLN A 419 -8.08 17.35 -3.35
N SER A 420 -8.99 16.44 -3.00
CA SER A 420 -9.70 16.50 -1.72
C SER A 420 -8.75 16.26 -0.54
N LEU A 421 -7.74 15.40 -0.68
CA LEU A 421 -6.73 15.18 0.37
C LEU A 421 -5.79 16.37 0.53
N HIS A 422 -5.43 17.05 -0.57
CA HIS A 422 -4.68 18.31 -0.47
C HIS A 422 -5.48 19.40 0.25
N GLU A 423 -6.77 19.53 -0.05
CA GLU A 423 -7.65 20.47 0.64
C GLU A 423 -7.79 20.11 2.13
N PHE A 424 -7.91 18.83 2.45
CA PHE A 424 -7.93 18.34 3.83
C PHE A 424 -6.65 18.71 4.60
N GLU A 425 -5.48 18.46 4.01
CA GLU A 425 -4.18 18.83 4.59
C GLU A 425 -4.03 20.35 4.76
N TYR A 426 -4.53 21.13 3.81
CA TYR A 426 -4.53 22.59 3.91
C TYR A 426 -5.41 23.08 5.07
N ARG A 427 -6.63 22.55 5.23
CA ARG A 427 -7.51 22.85 6.37
C ARG A 427 -6.91 22.41 7.71
N GLN A 428 -6.25 21.26 7.74
CA GLN A 428 -5.46 20.79 8.88
C GLN A 428 -4.42 21.84 9.30
N GLN A 429 -3.68 22.42 8.34
CA GLN A 429 -2.69 23.46 8.63
C GLN A 429 -3.30 24.76 9.16
N ILE A 430 -4.50 25.14 8.69
CA ILE A 430 -5.23 26.30 9.23
C ILE A 430 -5.56 26.06 10.71
N VAL A 431 -6.14 24.90 11.03
CA VAL A 431 -6.52 24.54 12.41
C VAL A 431 -5.29 24.46 13.33
N ALA A 432 -4.18 23.87 12.87
CA ALA A 432 -2.93 23.87 13.64
C ALA A 432 -2.47 25.29 14.02
N ARG A 433 -2.62 26.25 13.11
CA ARG A 433 -2.22 27.64 13.36
C ARG A 433 -3.21 28.38 14.27
N SER A 434 -4.51 28.26 14.02
CA SER A 434 -5.55 28.96 14.80
C SER A 434 -5.61 28.46 16.24
N ASP A 435 -5.54 27.15 16.43
CA ASP A 435 -5.72 26.49 17.73
C ASP A 435 -4.38 26.10 18.38
N LYS A 436 -3.25 26.49 17.77
CA LYS A 436 -1.88 26.26 18.25
C LYS A 436 -1.58 24.78 18.51
N ILE A 437 -2.08 23.91 17.66
CA ILE A 437 -1.89 22.45 17.75
C ILE A 437 -0.65 22.06 16.93
N PRO A 438 0.30 21.29 17.50
CA PRO A 438 1.42 20.74 16.74
C PRO A 438 0.94 19.91 15.54
N ILE A 439 1.60 20.09 14.38
CA ILE A 439 1.14 19.49 13.11
C ILE A 439 1.11 17.95 13.15
N ASP A 440 2.00 17.35 13.91
CA ASP A 440 2.14 15.92 14.15
C ASP A 440 1.03 15.34 15.06
N GLN A 441 0.23 16.20 15.70
CA GLN A 441 -0.90 15.80 16.53
C GLN A 441 -2.24 15.88 15.79
N LEU A 442 -2.29 16.52 14.62
CA LEU A 442 -3.55 16.74 13.89
C LEU A 442 -4.26 15.45 13.50
N ASP A 443 -3.50 14.41 13.15
CA ASP A 443 -4.08 13.12 12.76
C ASP A 443 -4.72 12.37 13.93
N PHE A 444 -4.43 12.79 15.16
CA PHE A 444 -4.90 12.18 16.40
C PHE A 444 -5.89 13.06 17.15
N LEU A 445 -6.44 14.08 16.50
CA LEU A 445 -7.43 14.94 17.11
C LEU A 445 -8.59 14.09 17.63
N SER A 446 -8.83 14.24 18.92
CA SER A 446 -9.95 13.63 19.65
C SER A 446 -10.82 14.69 20.33
N ASP A 447 -10.40 15.96 20.28
CA ASP A 447 -11.18 17.08 20.78
C ASP A 447 -12.45 17.27 19.93
N THR A 448 -13.60 17.01 20.53
CA THR A 448 -14.89 17.07 19.86
C THR A 448 -15.28 18.49 19.45
N GLN A 449 -14.83 19.53 20.15
CA GLN A 449 -15.14 20.91 19.80
C GLN A 449 -14.40 21.32 18.54
N ILE A 450 -13.12 20.96 18.43
CA ILE A 450 -12.32 21.25 17.24
C ILE A 450 -12.84 20.44 16.05
N LEU A 451 -13.06 19.13 16.24
CA LEU A 451 -13.59 18.26 15.19
C LEU A 451 -14.98 18.69 14.70
N SER A 452 -15.83 19.22 15.59
CA SER A 452 -17.17 19.72 15.20
C SER A 452 -17.14 20.94 14.29
N LYS A 453 -16.05 21.73 14.33
CA LYS A 453 -15.85 22.92 13.51
C LYS A 453 -15.01 22.64 12.26
N PHE A 454 -14.33 21.50 12.21
CA PHE A 454 -13.53 21.10 11.07
C PHE A 454 -14.45 20.72 9.90
N ASP A 455 -14.41 21.49 8.82
CA ASP A 455 -15.14 21.13 7.61
C ASP A 455 -14.44 19.98 6.87
N VAL A 456 -15.01 18.78 7.01
CA VAL A 456 -14.54 17.53 6.39
C VAL A 456 -14.98 17.37 4.93
N TYR A 457 -15.82 18.26 4.40
CA TYR A 457 -16.24 18.20 2.99
C TYR A 457 -15.21 18.89 2.10
N CYS A 458 -14.10 18.20 1.86
CA CYS A 458 -12.94 18.73 1.15
C CYS A 458 -13.04 18.65 -0.38
N SER A 459 -14.08 18.02 -0.90
CA SER A 459 -14.33 17.95 -2.34
C SER A 459 -15.03 19.20 -2.87
N LYS A 460 -14.78 19.52 -4.13
CA LYS A 460 -15.53 20.56 -4.84
C LYS A 460 -16.90 20.04 -5.24
N ASP A 461 -17.86 20.95 -5.37
CA ASP A 461 -19.17 20.64 -5.96
C ASP A 461 -19.01 20.13 -7.40
N GLY A 462 -19.90 19.21 -7.82
CA GLY A 462 -19.90 18.68 -9.19
C GLY A 462 -18.89 17.55 -9.47
N VAL A 463 -18.10 17.13 -8.48
CA VAL A 463 -17.13 16.04 -8.62
C VAL A 463 -17.84 14.68 -8.52
N ALA A 464 -18.18 14.10 -9.68
CA ALA A 464 -18.98 12.87 -9.82
C ALA A 464 -18.18 11.63 -10.29
N GLY A 465 -16.91 11.53 -9.89
CA GLY A 465 -16.08 10.35 -10.12
C GLY A 465 -16.55 9.11 -9.33
N ASN A 466 -16.21 7.91 -9.81
CA ASN A 466 -16.55 6.62 -9.17
C ASN A 466 -15.73 6.30 -7.92
N GLY A 467 -14.69 7.08 -7.60
CA GLY A 467 -13.80 6.83 -6.47
C GLY A 467 -14.49 6.75 -5.11
N ALA A 468 -15.71 7.30 -4.98
CA ALA A 468 -16.55 7.13 -3.81
C ALA A 468 -17.17 5.71 -3.69
N LEU A 469 -17.67 5.14 -4.80
CA LEU A 469 -18.31 3.83 -4.83
C LEU A 469 -17.30 2.68 -4.69
N MET A 470 -16.13 2.83 -5.30
CA MET A 470 -15.14 1.76 -5.43
C MET A 470 -14.66 1.17 -4.10
N ARG A 471 -14.81 1.94 -3.02
CA ARG A 471 -14.31 1.65 -1.67
C ARG A 471 -15.41 1.51 -0.60
N LEU A 472 -16.68 1.48 -1.01
CA LEU A 472 -17.82 1.76 -0.13
C LEU A 472 -18.07 0.70 0.93
N ALA A 473 -17.91 -0.58 0.58
CA ALA A 473 -18.35 -1.75 1.34
C ALA A 473 -18.17 -1.69 2.87
N PRO A 474 -17.05 -1.23 3.44
CA PRO A 474 -16.87 -1.25 4.90
C PRO A 474 -17.99 -0.55 5.69
N VAL A 475 -18.56 0.54 5.17
CA VAL A 475 -19.62 1.30 5.87
C VAL A 475 -20.91 0.49 6.01
N PRO A 476 -21.57 0.03 4.92
CA PRO A 476 -22.79 -0.77 5.04
C PRO A 476 -22.55 -2.12 5.74
N LEU A 477 -21.34 -2.68 5.66
CA LEU A 477 -20.98 -3.91 6.39
C LEU A 477 -20.91 -3.67 7.91
N PHE A 478 -20.35 -2.54 8.36
CA PHE A 478 -20.24 -2.22 9.79
C PHE A 478 -21.60 -1.88 10.41
N PHE A 479 -22.41 -1.08 9.71
CA PHE A 479 -23.70 -0.59 10.22
C PHE A 479 -24.90 -1.44 9.81
N TYR A 480 -24.72 -2.67 9.34
CA TYR A 480 -25.78 -3.48 8.72
C TYR A 480 -27.06 -3.65 9.57
N LYS A 481 -26.93 -3.66 10.91
CA LYS A 481 -28.07 -3.71 11.86
C LYS A 481 -28.87 -2.41 11.94
N TYR A 482 -28.36 -1.32 11.38
CA TYR A 482 -28.92 0.02 11.45
C TYR A 482 -28.98 0.62 10.03
N PRO A 483 -29.92 0.14 9.18
CA PRO A 483 -29.95 0.47 7.76
C PRO A 483 -30.00 1.96 7.46
N VAL A 484 -30.72 2.75 8.27
CA VAL A 484 -30.79 4.21 8.12
C VAL A 484 -29.40 4.85 8.20
N GLN A 485 -28.62 4.48 9.22
CA GLN A 485 -27.26 4.97 9.42
C GLN A 485 -26.30 4.40 8.37
N ALA A 486 -26.42 3.12 8.04
CA ALA A 486 -25.62 2.48 7.00
C ALA A 486 -25.76 3.21 5.66
N VAL A 487 -26.98 3.54 5.26
CA VAL A 487 -27.29 4.26 4.02
C VAL A 487 -26.78 5.70 4.09
N GLU A 488 -27.11 6.46 5.14
CA GLU A 488 -26.66 7.85 5.25
C GLU A 488 -25.13 7.97 5.30
N PHE A 489 -24.45 7.16 6.12
CA PHE A 489 -23.00 7.16 6.22
C PHE A 489 -22.33 6.70 4.92
N SER A 490 -22.98 5.83 4.13
CA SER A 490 -22.51 5.48 2.79
C SER A 490 -22.44 6.71 1.89
N GLY A 491 -23.48 7.55 1.90
CA GLY A 491 -23.49 8.82 1.19
C GLY A 491 -22.43 9.79 1.71
N VAL A 492 -22.38 10.01 3.02
CA VAL A 492 -21.44 10.96 3.65
C VAL A 492 -19.99 10.58 3.36
N SER A 493 -19.63 9.29 3.50
CA SER A 493 -18.28 8.76 3.21
C SER A 493 -17.82 9.07 1.78
N GLY A 494 -18.72 8.96 0.80
CA GLY A 494 -18.43 9.35 -0.58
C GLY A 494 -18.20 10.86 -0.73
N LYS A 495 -19.11 11.65 -0.15
CA LYS A 495 -19.15 13.11 -0.26
C LYS A 495 -17.89 13.80 0.25
N LEU A 496 -17.16 13.20 1.20
CA LEU A 496 -15.89 13.76 1.72
C LEU A 496 -14.86 14.03 0.62
N THR A 497 -14.88 13.23 -0.46
CA THR A 497 -13.92 13.32 -1.58
C THR A 497 -14.57 13.55 -2.95
N HIS A 498 -15.88 13.39 -3.05
CA HIS A 498 -16.65 13.51 -4.29
C HIS A 498 -17.94 14.32 -4.00
N GLY A 499 -17.87 15.64 -4.18
CA GLY A 499 -18.89 16.59 -3.73
C GLY A 499 -20.18 16.63 -4.56
N ASP A 500 -20.34 15.78 -5.58
CA ASP A 500 -21.56 15.73 -6.38
C ASP A 500 -22.69 14.93 -5.69
N GLN A 501 -23.93 15.43 -5.82
CA GLN A 501 -25.13 14.75 -5.31
C GLN A 501 -25.31 13.34 -5.89
N LYS A 502 -24.93 13.11 -7.15
CA LYS A 502 -24.92 11.79 -7.78
C LYS A 502 -24.01 10.83 -7.05
N ALA A 503 -22.83 11.29 -6.59
CA ALA A 503 -21.90 10.45 -5.85
C ALA A 503 -22.46 10.07 -4.49
N TYR A 504 -23.03 11.05 -3.78
CA TYR A 504 -23.74 10.85 -2.52
C TYR A 504 -24.87 9.83 -2.64
N ASP A 505 -25.80 10.02 -3.59
CA ASP A 505 -26.97 9.15 -3.74
C ASP A 505 -26.63 7.78 -4.34
N ALA A 506 -25.63 7.69 -5.21
CA ALA A 506 -25.14 6.41 -5.70
C ALA A 506 -24.58 5.56 -4.55
N CYS A 507 -23.79 6.16 -3.65
CA CYS A 507 -23.30 5.45 -2.47
C CYS A 507 -24.43 5.06 -1.50
N ARG A 508 -25.43 5.92 -1.30
CA ARG A 508 -26.62 5.58 -0.48
C ARG A 508 -27.35 4.37 -1.05
N TYR A 509 -27.68 4.40 -2.34
CA TYR A 509 -28.39 3.32 -3.00
C TYR A 509 -27.58 2.02 -2.98
N TYR A 510 -26.29 2.09 -3.31
CA TYR A 510 -25.42 0.92 -3.31
C TYR A 510 -25.20 0.33 -1.91
N GLY A 511 -25.06 1.20 -0.90
CA GLY A 511 -24.99 0.79 0.51
C GLY A 511 -26.26 0.07 0.97
N ALA A 512 -27.45 0.55 0.56
CA ALA A 512 -28.71 -0.13 0.84
C ALA A 512 -28.76 -1.55 0.24
N LEU A 513 -28.27 -1.73 -0.99
CA LEU A 513 -28.20 -3.06 -1.62
C LEU A 513 -27.29 -4.01 -0.85
N ILE A 514 -26.14 -3.54 -0.35
CA ILE A 514 -25.22 -4.35 0.47
C ILE A 514 -25.90 -4.72 1.80
N VAL A 515 -26.55 -3.77 2.49
CA VAL A 515 -27.28 -4.05 3.74
C VAL A 515 -28.39 -5.08 3.52
N ALA A 516 -29.17 -4.94 2.45
CA ALA A 516 -30.21 -5.89 2.06
C ALA A 516 -29.63 -7.30 1.78
N ALA A 517 -28.48 -7.37 1.09
CA ALA A 517 -27.79 -8.64 0.86
C ALA A 517 -27.32 -9.29 2.19
N LEU A 518 -26.82 -8.49 3.14
CA LEU A 518 -26.46 -8.96 4.48
C LEU A 518 -27.67 -9.52 5.24
N ASN A 519 -28.82 -8.87 5.11
CA ASN A 519 -30.09 -9.30 5.69
C ASN A 519 -30.76 -10.45 4.92
N GLY A 520 -30.11 -10.99 3.89
CA GLY A 520 -30.54 -12.20 3.18
C GLY A 520 -31.59 -11.98 2.10
N GLU A 521 -31.80 -10.74 1.62
CA GLU A 521 -32.65 -10.53 0.46
C GLU A 521 -32.13 -11.26 -0.78
N THR A 522 -33.05 -11.89 -1.51
CA THR A 522 -32.76 -12.60 -2.75
C THR A 522 -32.33 -11.63 -3.84
N LYS A 523 -31.56 -12.10 -4.82
CA LYS A 523 -31.18 -11.29 -5.98
C LYS A 523 -32.36 -10.66 -6.72
N LYS A 524 -33.52 -11.34 -6.77
CA LYS A 524 -34.75 -10.80 -7.34
C LYS A 524 -35.26 -9.59 -6.55
N GLN A 525 -35.19 -9.63 -5.22
CA GLN A 525 -35.57 -8.51 -4.37
C GLN A 525 -34.59 -7.34 -4.50
N LEU A 526 -33.28 -7.62 -4.47
CA LEU A 526 -32.22 -6.61 -4.64
C LEU A 526 -32.35 -5.85 -5.97
N LEU A 527 -32.71 -6.55 -7.05
CA LEU A 527 -32.79 -5.98 -8.40
C LEU A 527 -34.22 -5.56 -8.81
N HIS A 528 -35.16 -5.55 -7.86
CA HIS A 528 -36.53 -5.12 -8.12
C HIS A 528 -36.61 -3.60 -8.34
N GLU A 529 -37.43 -3.14 -9.29
CA GLU A 529 -37.56 -1.71 -9.62
C GLU A 529 -38.03 -0.85 -8.43
N ASP A 530 -38.86 -1.43 -7.57
CA ASP A 530 -39.33 -0.80 -6.32
C ASP A 530 -38.38 -0.99 -5.12
N PHE A 531 -37.14 -1.46 -5.31
CA PHE A 531 -36.21 -1.68 -4.17
C PHE A 531 -36.08 -0.43 -3.30
N TYR A 532 -35.95 0.76 -3.91
CA TYR A 532 -35.89 2.03 -3.18
C TYR A 532 -37.18 2.28 -2.38
N LEU A 533 -38.36 2.10 -2.99
CA LEU A 533 -39.64 2.38 -2.35
C LEU A 533 -39.91 1.43 -1.18
N ARG A 534 -39.56 0.14 -1.31
CA ARG A 534 -39.68 -0.85 -0.22
C ARG A 534 -38.79 -0.54 0.98
N HIS A 535 -37.74 0.26 0.79
CA HIS A 535 -36.75 0.62 1.80
C HIS A 535 -36.66 2.13 2.01
N GLU A 536 -37.69 2.89 1.67
CA GLU A 536 -37.67 4.36 1.66
C GLU A 536 -37.28 4.94 3.03
N GLU A 537 -37.69 4.28 4.11
CA GLU A 537 -37.31 4.64 5.48
C GLU A 537 -35.79 4.63 5.70
N TRP A 538 -35.06 3.71 5.08
CA TRP A 538 -33.58 3.65 5.17
C TRP A 538 -32.94 4.88 4.54
N PHE A 539 -33.64 5.54 3.62
CA PHE A 539 -33.20 6.76 2.97
C PHE A 539 -33.66 8.02 3.71
N ASN A 540 -34.19 7.92 4.93
CA ASN A 540 -34.81 9.03 5.66
C ASN A 540 -35.87 9.77 4.81
N ASN A 541 -36.57 9.04 3.93
CA ASN A 541 -37.54 9.60 2.97
C ASN A 541 -36.95 10.67 2.01
N LYS A 542 -35.62 10.74 1.87
CA LYS A 542 -34.94 11.62 0.91
C LYS A 542 -34.82 10.91 -0.44
N THR A 543 -35.39 11.52 -1.48
CA THR A 543 -35.33 11.02 -2.85
C THR A 543 -33.89 10.93 -3.37
N LEU A 544 -33.63 9.94 -4.22
CA LEU A 544 -32.36 9.82 -4.93
C LEU A 544 -32.32 10.77 -6.12
N HIS A 545 -31.11 11.23 -6.47
CA HIS A 545 -30.86 11.94 -7.71
C HIS A 545 -31.48 11.20 -8.93
N PRO A 546 -32.13 11.89 -9.89
CA PRO A 546 -32.88 11.25 -10.98
C PRO A 546 -32.10 10.19 -11.78
N GLU A 547 -30.81 10.43 -12.07
CA GLU A 547 -29.96 9.45 -12.76
C GLU A 547 -29.70 8.18 -11.94
N VAL A 548 -29.59 8.28 -10.61
CA VAL A 548 -29.46 7.12 -9.71
C VAL A 548 -30.80 6.39 -9.62
N MET A 549 -31.91 7.13 -9.53
CA MET A 549 -33.26 6.55 -9.55
C MET A 549 -33.54 5.78 -10.86
N ARG A 550 -33.06 6.29 -12.00
CA ARG A 550 -33.14 5.57 -13.30
C ARG A 550 -32.44 4.21 -13.24
N ILE A 551 -31.28 4.14 -12.60
CA ILE A 551 -30.56 2.88 -12.36
C ILE A 551 -31.33 2.00 -11.39
N ALA A 552 -31.85 2.55 -10.29
CA ALA A 552 -32.63 1.81 -9.30
C ALA A 552 -33.87 1.15 -9.93
N LYS A 553 -34.46 1.79 -10.94
CA LYS A 553 -35.56 1.26 -11.76
C LYS A 553 -35.13 0.28 -12.87
N GLY A 554 -33.89 -0.20 -12.85
CA GLY A 554 -33.45 -1.30 -13.70
C GLY A 554 -32.84 -0.90 -15.05
N SER A 555 -32.36 0.33 -15.24
CA SER A 555 -31.75 0.73 -16.53
C SER A 555 -30.51 -0.09 -16.93
N TYR A 556 -29.91 -0.81 -15.98
CA TYR A 556 -28.82 -1.74 -16.20
C TYR A 556 -29.25 -3.09 -16.81
N GLN A 557 -30.55 -3.41 -16.89
CA GLN A 557 -31.06 -4.71 -17.36
C GLN A 557 -31.00 -4.85 -18.90
N LYS A 558 -29.79 -4.75 -19.44
CA LYS A 558 -29.49 -4.70 -20.87
C LYS A 558 -28.79 -5.97 -21.35
N LYS A 559 -29.51 -6.84 -22.06
CA LYS A 559 -29.01 -8.18 -22.48
C LYS A 559 -27.73 -8.11 -23.32
N GLY A 560 -27.59 -7.10 -24.18
CA GLY A 560 -26.42 -6.88 -25.03
C GLY A 560 -25.23 -6.22 -24.33
N GLY A 561 -25.37 -5.85 -23.04
CA GLY A 561 -24.32 -5.24 -22.23
C GLY A 561 -23.71 -4.01 -22.90
N TYR A 562 -22.43 -4.10 -23.28
CA TYR A 562 -21.75 -3.02 -23.99
C TYR A 562 -22.48 -2.57 -25.27
N LYS A 563 -23.06 -3.50 -26.05
CA LYS A 563 -23.78 -3.14 -27.30
C LYS A 563 -25.01 -2.27 -27.03
N ASP A 564 -25.62 -2.43 -25.87
CA ASP A 564 -26.84 -1.70 -25.46
C ASP A 564 -26.51 -0.44 -24.64
N GLY A 565 -25.24 -0.06 -24.57
CA GLY A 565 -24.80 1.20 -23.93
C GLY A 565 -24.28 1.07 -22.49
N ILE A 566 -24.07 -0.13 -21.95
CA ILE A 566 -23.35 -0.28 -20.66
C ILE A 566 -21.89 0.13 -20.83
N ARG A 567 -21.36 0.96 -19.93
CA ARG A 567 -19.99 1.48 -19.97
C ARG A 567 -19.39 1.43 -18.57
N GLY A 568 -18.28 0.73 -18.37
CA GLY A 568 -17.50 0.78 -17.14
C GLY A 568 -16.50 1.93 -17.21
N LYS A 569 -16.88 3.14 -16.79
CA LYS A 569 -16.06 4.36 -16.90
C LYS A 569 -16.00 5.07 -15.54
N GLY A 570 -15.04 6.00 -15.41
CA GLY A 570 -14.82 6.84 -14.23
C GLY A 570 -16.00 7.70 -13.75
N TYR A 571 -17.07 7.84 -14.54
CA TYR A 571 -18.27 8.56 -14.11
C TYR A 571 -19.17 7.67 -13.24
N ILE A 572 -19.57 8.15 -12.07
CA ILE A 572 -20.20 7.32 -11.04
C ILE A 572 -21.51 6.63 -11.47
N ILE A 573 -22.30 7.28 -12.33
CA ILE A 573 -23.55 6.69 -12.88
C ILE A 573 -23.23 5.53 -13.81
N ASN A 574 -22.19 5.66 -14.64
CA ASN A 574 -21.75 4.60 -15.55
C ASN A 574 -21.21 3.41 -14.76
N ALA A 575 -20.35 3.67 -13.78
CA ALA A 575 -19.77 2.63 -12.91
C ALA A 575 -20.86 1.85 -12.15
N LEU A 576 -21.83 2.55 -11.55
CA LEU A 576 -22.95 1.93 -10.85
C LEU A 576 -23.82 1.08 -11.80
N GLU A 577 -24.19 1.63 -12.96
CA GLU A 577 -25.01 0.91 -13.95
C GLU A 577 -24.28 -0.34 -14.49
N ALA A 578 -22.96 -0.23 -14.72
CA ALA A 578 -22.13 -1.34 -15.19
C ALA A 578 -21.97 -2.45 -14.16
N ALA A 579 -21.71 -2.10 -12.88
CA ALA A 579 -21.60 -3.08 -11.81
C ALA A 579 -22.92 -3.82 -11.55
N LEU A 580 -24.06 -3.12 -11.59
CA LEU A 580 -25.37 -3.75 -11.45
C LEU A 580 -25.77 -4.56 -12.68
N TRP A 581 -25.36 -4.16 -13.88
CA TRP A 581 -25.50 -5.00 -15.08
C TRP A 581 -24.70 -6.30 -14.93
N ALA A 582 -23.45 -6.22 -14.47
CA ALA A 582 -22.62 -7.38 -14.24
C ALA A 582 -23.27 -8.31 -13.20
N PHE A 583 -23.77 -7.76 -12.09
CA PHE A 583 -24.52 -8.52 -11.08
C PHE A 583 -25.80 -9.13 -11.64
N TRP A 584 -26.61 -8.39 -12.37
CA TRP A 584 -27.82 -8.93 -13.00
C TRP A 584 -27.53 -10.07 -13.99
N SER A 585 -26.45 -9.96 -14.78
CA SER A 585 -26.10 -10.89 -15.87
C SER A 585 -25.14 -12.02 -15.50
N ASP A 586 -24.71 -12.14 -14.24
CA ASP A 586 -23.67 -13.07 -13.81
C ASP A 586 -24.08 -14.57 -13.77
N GLU A 587 -25.33 -14.89 -14.10
CA GLU A 587 -25.90 -16.26 -14.07
C GLU A 587 -25.66 -17.00 -12.74
N ASN A 588 -25.79 -16.29 -11.62
CA ASN A 588 -25.58 -16.84 -10.27
C ASN A 588 -24.14 -17.31 -10.02
N SER A 589 -23.17 -16.70 -10.71
CA SER A 589 -21.75 -17.02 -10.57
C SER A 589 -20.92 -15.75 -10.37
N PHE A 590 -20.29 -15.62 -9.20
CA PHE A 590 -19.36 -14.51 -8.91
C PHE A 590 -18.31 -14.34 -10.01
N LYS A 591 -17.69 -15.46 -10.42
CA LYS A 591 -16.65 -15.49 -11.44
C LYS A 591 -17.15 -14.88 -12.76
N LYS A 592 -18.33 -15.28 -13.21
CA LYS A 592 -18.88 -14.82 -14.48
C LYS A 592 -19.21 -13.34 -14.45
N GLY A 593 -19.81 -12.84 -13.36
CA GLY A 593 -20.10 -11.42 -13.22
C GLY A 593 -18.84 -10.57 -13.13
N ALA A 594 -17.82 -11.01 -12.39
CA ALA A 594 -16.53 -10.32 -12.33
C ALA A 594 -15.87 -10.24 -13.72
N LEU A 595 -15.89 -11.34 -14.48
CA LEU A 595 -15.40 -11.35 -15.87
C LEU A 595 -16.25 -10.47 -16.79
N ASN A 596 -17.58 -10.43 -16.61
CA ASN A 596 -18.46 -9.53 -17.36
C ASN A 596 -18.09 -8.07 -17.10
N ALA A 597 -17.89 -7.69 -15.83
CA ALA A 597 -17.48 -6.35 -15.41
C ALA A 597 -16.14 -5.94 -16.02
N VAL A 598 -15.08 -6.74 -15.81
CA VAL A 598 -13.73 -6.43 -16.32
C VAL A 598 -13.70 -6.35 -17.84
N ASN A 599 -14.40 -7.25 -18.53
CA ASN A 599 -14.36 -7.25 -19.99
C ASN A 599 -15.09 -6.06 -20.63
N LEU A 600 -15.87 -5.25 -19.89
CA LEU A 600 -16.41 -4.00 -20.43
C LEU A 600 -15.30 -3.04 -20.92
N GLY A 601 -14.08 -3.18 -20.41
CA GLY A 601 -12.95 -2.30 -20.74
C GLY A 601 -13.07 -0.93 -20.07
N ASP A 602 -12.17 -0.04 -20.47
CA ASP A 602 -11.98 1.30 -19.92
C ASP A 602 -11.57 1.26 -18.43
N ASP A 603 -12.50 1.42 -17.49
CA ASP A 603 -12.25 1.50 -16.06
C ASP A 603 -12.59 0.17 -15.37
N THR A 604 -11.69 -0.80 -15.58
CA THR A 604 -11.97 -2.22 -15.41
C THR A 604 -11.82 -2.73 -13.98
N ASP A 605 -10.81 -2.26 -13.26
CA ASP A 605 -10.63 -2.53 -11.83
C ASP A 605 -11.80 -1.95 -11.03
N THR A 606 -12.15 -0.69 -11.24
CA THR A 606 -13.23 -0.05 -10.48
C THR A 606 -14.58 -0.72 -10.72
N THR A 607 -14.92 -0.98 -11.98
CA THR A 607 -16.21 -1.62 -12.30
C THR A 607 -16.31 -3.02 -11.65
N ALA A 608 -15.22 -3.77 -11.64
CA ALA A 608 -15.16 -5.10 -11.06
C ALA A 608 -15.07 -5.08 -9.53
N ALA A 609 -14.38 -4.12 -8.93
CA ALA A 609 -14.31 -3.90 -7.49
C ALA A 609 -15.69 -3.57 -6.94
N ILE A 610 -16.42 -2.64 -7.58
CA ILE A 610 -17.81 -2.32 -7.23
C ILE A 610 -18.65 -3.59 -7.33
N TYR A 611 -18.69 -4.28 -8.48
CA TYR A 611 -19.38 -5.58 -8.61
C TYR A 611 -19.05 -6.54 -7.45
N GLY A 612 -17.76 -6.68 -7.13
CA GLY A 612 -17.23 -7.57 -6.12
C GLY A 612 -17.77 -7.32 -4.72
N GLN A 613 -18.02 -6.05 -4.36
CA GLN A 613 -18.59 -5.67 -3.07
C GLN A 613 -19.99 -6.27 -2.86
N LEU A 614 -20.93 -6.03 -3.78
CA LEU A 614 -22.31 -6.54 -3.66
C LEU A 614 -22.40 -8.02 -3.95
N ALA A 615 -21.74 -8.49 -5.02
CA ALA A 615 -21.77 -9.90 -5.39
C ALA A 615 -21.15 -10.76 -4.28
N GLY A 616 -20.05 -10.32 -3.67
CA GLY A 616 -19.44 -11.00 -2.54
C GLY A 616 -20.34 -11.04 -1.30
N ALA A 617 -21.02 -9.93 -0.98
CA ALA A 617 -22.02 -9.89 0.09
C ALA A 617 -23.19 -10.85 -0.17
N TYR A 618 -23.60 -11.00 -1.43
CA TYR A 618 -24.71 -11.86 -1.83
C TYR A 618 -24.32 -13.35 -1.83
N TYR A 619 -23.20 -13.70 -2.47
CA TYR A 619 -22.76 -15.08 -2.65
C TYR A 619 -22.08 -15.68 -1.41
N THR A 620 -21.56 -14.86 -0.50
CA THR A 620 -20.67 -15.25 0.62
C THR A 620 -19.27 -15.67 0.18
N TYR A 621 -18.33 -15.63 1.13
CA TYR A 621 -16.92 -15.95 0.93
C TYR A 621 -16.72 -17.37 0.39
N GLU A 622 -17.49 -18.35 0.87
CA GLU A 622 -17.38 -19.76 0.51
C GLU A 622 -17.72 -20.04 -0.96
N ASN A 623 -18.51 -19.17 -1.59
CA ASN A 623 -18.92 -19.30 -2.99
C ASN A 623 -18.10 -18.40 -3.93
N LEU A 624 -17.05 -17.75 -3.43
CA LEU A 624 -16.08 -17.05 -4.27
C LEU A 624 -15.11 -18.05 -4.94
N PRO A 625 -14.48 -17.70 -6.08
CA PRO A 625 -13.57 -18.61 -6.78
C PRO A 625 -12.30 -18.89 -5.97
N ALA A 626 -12.20 -20.07 -5.36
CA ALA A 626 -11.09 -20.46 -4.47
C ALA A 626 -9.71 -20.35 -5.16
N GLU A 627 -9.65 -20.58 -6.48
CA GLU A 627 -8.44 -20.44 -7.27
C GLU A 627 -7.97 -18.99 -7.39
N TRP A 628 -8.86 -18.01 -7.21
CA TRP A 628 -8.51 -16.59 -7.17
C TRP A 628 -8.19 -16.12 -5.76
N ILE A 629 -9.01 -16.52 -4.77
CA ILE A 629 -8.87 -16.10 -3.36
C ILE A 629 -7.45 -16.32 -2.85
N LYS A 630 -6.85 -17.48 -3.14
CA LYS A 630 -5.48 -17.84 -2.68
C LYS A 630 -4.37 -16.90 -3.15
N HIS A 631 -4.65 -16.04 -4.13
CA HIS A 631 -3.71 -15.06 -4.67
C HIS A 631 -3.98 -13.64 -4.16
N VAL A 632 -5.11 -13.38 -3.52
CA VAL A 632 -5.45 -12.05 -2.99
C VAL A 632 -4.36 -11.59 -2.04
N TYR A 633 -3.72 -10.47 -2.38
CA TYR A 633 -2.70 -9.88 -1.55
C TYR A 633 -3.29 -9.51 -0.18
N ALA A 634 -2.58 -9.82 0.90
CA ALA A 634 -3.03 -9.60 2.29
C ALA A 634 -4.39 -10.25 2.64
N HIS A 635 -4.76 -11.34 1.97
CA HIS A 635 -5.97 -12.14 2.24
C HIS A 635 -6.29 -12.27 3.74
N ASP A 636 -5.36 -12.78 4.54
CA ASP A 636 -5.61 -13.07 5.96
C ASP A 636 -5.87 -11.80 6.78
N PHE A 637 -5.28 -10.67 6.38
CA PHE A 637 -5.55 -9.38 7.00
C PHE A 637 -6.94 -8.87 6.64
N ILE A 638 -7.37 -9.00 5.38
CA ILE A 638 -8.71 -8.60 4.95
C ILE A 638 -9.76 -9.44 5.69
N THR A 639 -9.56 -10.75 5.74
CA THR A 639 -10.43 -11.70 6.47
C THR A 639 -10.51 -11.38 7.96
N CYS A 640 -9.37 -11.09 8.60
CA CYS A 640 -9.33 -10.68 10.00
C CYS A 640 -10.04 -9.33 10.22
N LEU A 641 -9.81 -8.35 9.34
CA LEU A 641 -10.49 -7.05 9.42
C LEU A 641 -12.01 -7.21 9.26
N SER A 642 -12.47 -8.10 8.38
CA SER A 642 -13.89 -8.47 8.25
C SER A 642 -14.49 -9.01 9.54
N GLU A 643 -13.79 -9.88 10.27
CA GLU A 643 -14.25 -10.35 11.59
C GLU A 643 -14.48 -9.20 12.58
N TRP A 644 -13.59 -8.20 12.55
CA TRP A 644 -13.72 -7.02 13.41
C TRP A 644 -14.80 -6.05 12.98
N ILE A 645 -15.04 -5.91 11.68
CA ILE A 645 -16.20 -5.18 11.16
C ILE A 645 -17.47 -5.79 11.75
N VAL A 646 -17.61 -7.13 11.73
CA VAL A 646 -18.80 -7.78 12.30
C VAL A 646 -18.84 -7.61 13.82
N PHE A 647 -17.73 -7.88 14.51
CA PHE A 647 -17.68 -7.79 15.97
C PHE A 647 -18.06 -6.39 16.47
N GLU A 648 -17.37 -5.34 16.01
CA GLU A 648 -17.66 -3.96 16.46
C GLU A 648 -19.02 -3.47 15.94
N GLY A 649 -19.41 -3.82 14.72
CA GLY A 649 -20.74 -3.50 14.18
C GLY A 649 -21.89 -4.13 14.97
N GLN A 650 -21.71 -5.33 15.52
CA GLN A 650 -22.68 -5.96 16.41
C GLN A 650 -22.79 -5.26 17.77
N GLN A 651 -21.71 -4.66 18.27
CA GLN A 651 -21.69 -3.90 19.52
C GLN A 651 -22.18 -2.46 19.36
N TRP A 652 -22.10 -1.91 18.14
CA TRP A 652 -22.46 -0.53 17.88
C TRP A 652 -23.92 -0.25 18.23
N LYS A 653 -24.15 0.90 18.85
CA LYS A 653 -25.47 1.44 19.16
C LYS A 653 -25.49 2.91 18.80
N PRO A 654 -26.62 3.44 18.27
CA PRO A 654 -26.79 4.86 18.12
C PRO A 654 -26.59 5.54 19.46
N LYS A 655 -25.76 6.58 19.52
CA LYS A 655 -25.64 7.40 20.73
C LYS A 655 -27.03 7.98 21.03
N SER A 656 -27.54 7.73 22.24
CA SER A 656 -28.82 8.29 22.68
C SER A 656 -28.79 9.79 22.47
N ILE A 657 -29.78 10.33 21.75
CA ILE A 657 -29.93 11.77 21.51
C ILE A 657 -30.19 12.44 22.86
N SER A 658 -29.16 12.79 23.61
CA SER A 658 -29.23 13.88 24.57
C SER A 658 -29.26 15.16 23.74
N GLN A 659 -30.45 15.74 23.69
CA GLN A 659 -30.87 17.03 23.13
C GLN A 659 -29.77 17.99 22.63
N ASN A 660 -30.04 18.57 21.46
CA ASN A 660 -29.37 19.69 20.76
C ASN A 660 -28.40 19.32 19.64
N ILE A 661 -28.95 18.78 18.54
CA ILE A 661 -28.47 19.13 17.20
C ILE A 661 -29.67 19.66 16.43
N GLN A 662 -29.81 20.98 16.36
CA GLN A 662 -30.70 21.59 15.38
C GLN A 662 -30.10 21.34 13.98
N PRO A 663 -30.91 20.97 12.97
CA PRO A 663 -30.42 20.79 11.61
C PRO A 663 -29.90 22.13 11.08
N TYR A 664 -28.66 22.13 10.63
CA TYR A 664 -28.01 23.27 9.97
C TYR A 664 -28.84 23.72 8.76
N GLN A 665 -29.42 24.92 8.86
CA GLN A 665 -29.99 25.67 7.75
C GLN A 665 -28.84 26.43 7.06
N PRO A 666 -28.68 26.34 5.74
CA PRO A 666 -27.64 27.12 5.05
C PRO A 666 -28.01 28.61 5.11
N ASN A 667 -27.23 29.39 5.86
CA ASN A 667 -27.37 30.84 5.88
C ASN A 667 -26.91 31.42 4.54
N SER A 668 -27.86 31.96 3.79
CA SER A 668 -27.63 32.89 2.69
C SER A 668 -27.17 34.24 3.26
N HIS A 669 -25.86 34.53 3.29
CA HIS A 669 -25.37 35.89 3.51
C HIS A 669 -24.21 36.23 2.56
N THR A 670 -24.60 36.88 1.47
CA THR A 670 -24.06 38.13 0.92
C THR A 670 -22.67 38.59 1.36
N ASN A 671 -21.82 38.77 0.34
CA ASN A 671 -20.58 39.54 0.30
C ASN A 671 -20.52 40.73 1.27
N HIS A 672 -19.55 40.73 2.18
CA HIS A 672 -18.88 41.95 2.60
C HIS A 672 -17.36 41.69 2.68
N LEU A 673 -16.66 42.25 1.69
CA LEU A 673 -15.22 42.42 1.67
C LEU A 673 -14.79 43.28 2.85
N ALA A 674 -13.94 42.74 3.73
CA ALA A 674 -13.24 43.50 4.73
C ALA A 674 -12.02 44.19 4.10
N SER A 675 -11.96 45.50 4.32
CA SER A 675 -10.95 46.46 3.89
C SER A 675 -9.58 46.21 4.52
N CYS A 676 -8.54 46.39 3.71
CA CYS A 676 -7.14 46.54 4.12
C CYS A 676 -6.82 48.05 4.27
N PRO A 677 -5.98 48.49 5.23
CA PRO A 677 -5.85 49.90 5.57
C PRO A 677 -4.99 50.70 4.58
N GLN A 678 -5.37 51.96 4.38
CA GLN A 678 -4.72 52.95 3.51
C GLN A 678 -3.46 53.55 4.14
N GLU A 679 -2.42 53.74 3.32
CA GLU A 679 -1.42 54.80 3.49
C GLU A 679 -1.34 55.68 2.22
N ASN A 680 -1.10 56.97 2.48
CA ASN A 680 -1.16 58.12 1.58
C ASN A 680 -0.15 58.09 0.41
N THR A 681 -0.52 58.65 -0.76
CA THR A 681 -0.02 59.98 -1.23
C THR A 681 -0.45 60.33 -2.67
N LEU A 682 -0.95 61.58 -2.84
CA LEU A 682 -0.78 62.54 -3.94
C LEU A 682 -1.38 62.29 -5.37
N ASN A 683 -2.55 62.92 -5.61
CA ASN A 683 -2.86 63.99 -6.62
C ASN A 683 -2.61 63.79 -8.16
N PRO A 684 -3.31 64.54 -9.05
CA PRO A 684 -4.70 64.38 -9.53
C PRO A 684 -4.79 64.37 -11.09
N VAL A 685 -6.00 64.39 -11.70
CA VAL A 685 -6.42 65.26 -12.84
C VAL A 685 -7.68 64.75 -13.60
N ARG A 686 -8.71 65.63 -13.57
CA ARG A 686 -9.75 66.01 -14.58
C ARG A 686 -10.82 64.98 -15.04
N ASN A 687 -12.09 65.28 -14.74
CA ASN A 687 -13.14 65.93 -15.59
C ASN A 687 -13.61 64.99 -16.71
N ALA A 688 -14.87 64.80 -17.06
CA ALA A 688 -16.15 65.54 -17.01
C ALA A 688 -17.14 64.54 -17.67
N ASN A 689 -18.47 64.54 -17.60
CA ASN A 689 -19.51 65.46 -17.17
C ASN A 689 -20.82 64.62 -17.13
N GLU A 690 -21.75 65.07 -16.27
CA GLU A 690 -23.20 65.31 -16.51
C GLU A 690 -24.04 64.30 -17.32
N GLU A 691 -25.31 64.02 -17.05
CA GLU A 691 -26.28 64.57 -16.10
C GLU A 691 -27.47 63.59 -15.99
N ASP A 692 -28.14 63.75 -14.87
CA ASP A 692 -29.33 63.14 -14.28
C ASP A 692 -30.62 63.40 -15.12
N PRO A 693 -31.85 63.21 -14.62
CA PRO A 693 -32.49 62.04 -14.00
C PRO A 693 -33.87 61.75 -14.65
N GLN A 694 -34.57 60.72 -14.13
CA GLN A 694 -35.96 60.80 -13.61
C GLN A 694 -36.90 59.64 -14.01
N THR A 695 -37.43 59.07 -12.92
CA THR A 695 -38.83 58.67 -12.69
C THR A 695 -39.38 57.36 -13.29
N SER A 696 -39.61 56.45 -12.33
CA SER A 696 -40.55 55.33 -12.27
C SER A 696 -42.04 55.74 -12.50
N PRO A 697 -43.09 54.95 -12.16
CA PRO A 697 -43.20 53.55 -11.70
C PRO A 697 -44.42 52.77 -12.31
N PHE A 698 -44.73 51.61 -11.69
CA PHE A 698 -45.97 50.80 -11.70
C PHE A 698 -45.98 49.61 -12.70
N ALA A 699 -45.92 48.36 -12.24
CA ALA A 699 -46.99 47.54 -11.60
C ALA A 699 -48.14 47.27 -12.60
N SER A 700 -48.68 46.08 -12.82
CA SER A 700 -48.95 44.94 -11.93
C SER A 700 -49.55 43.78 -12.77
N ASP A 701 -49.48 42.57 -12.21
CA ASP A 701 -50.49 41.49 -12.26
C ASP A 701 -50.94 40.87 -13.61
N GLN A 702 -50.57 39.61 -13.86
CA GLN A 702 -51.23 38.34 -13.46
C GLN A 702 -52.28 37.81 -14.45
N ALA A 703 -51.96 36.62 -14.99
CA ALA A 703 -52.83 35.48 -15.32
C ALA A 703 -53.95 35.63 -16.36
N PHE A 704 -53.91 34.79 -17.42
CA PHE A 704 -54.85 33.66 -17.59
C PHE A 704 -54.60 32.83 -18.88
N SER A 705 -54.34 31.53 -18.69
CA SER A 705 -54.88 30.34 -19.37
C SER A 705 -55.44 30.37 -20.82
N ARG A 706 -54.91 29.42 -21.62
CA ARG A 706 -55.55 28.43 -22.56
C ARG A 706 -55.46 28.63 -24.09
N ARG A 707 -54.80 27.61 -24.69
CA ARG A 707 -55.06 26.86 -25.94
C ARG A 707 -55.01 27.57 -27.30
N SER A 708 -54.06 27.13 -28.13
CA SER A 708 -54.32 26.63 -29.51
C SER A 708 -53.08 25.95 -30.09
N GLN A 709 -53.30 25.03 -31.03
CA GLN A 709 -52.35 24.06 -31.60
C GLN A 709 -51.54 24.64 -32.78
N LEU A 710 -50.23 24.31 -32.81
CA LEU A 710 -49.33 23.95 -33.95
C LEU A 710 -49.15 24.91 -35.15
N PRO A 711 -48.11 24.74 -36.00
CA PRO A 711 -46.67 24.56 -35.72
C PRO A 711 -45.79 25.45 -36.64
N LEU A 712 -44.59 25.87 -36.22
CA LEU A 712 -43.55 26.29 -37.16
C LEU A 712 -42.14 25.93 -36.64
N GLN A 713 -41.36 25.37 -37.55
CA GLN A 713 -39.96 24.98 -37.44
C GLN A 713 -39.04 26.21 -37.30
N SER A 714 -37.99 26.10 -36.48
CA SER A 714 -36.64 26.49 -36.88
C SER A 714 -35.60 25.96 -35.89
N GLU A 715 -34.63 25.25 -36.44
CA GLU A 715 -33.35 24.88 -35.83
C GLU A 715 -32.55 26.14 -35.47
N TYR A 716 -31.63 26.05 -34.49
CA TYR A 716 -30.20 26.33 -34.71
C TYR A 716 -29.37 26.07 -33.44
N TYR A 717 -28.39 25.18 -33.57
CA TYR A 717 -27.20 25.03 -32.72
C TYR A 717 -26.16 26.13 -33.04
N PRO A 718 -25.25 26.45 -32.09
CA PRO A 718 -23.88 26.87 -32.43
C PRO A 718 -22.87 25.88 -31.83
N LYS A 719 -22.08 25.16 -32.65
CA LYS A 719 -20.85 25.55 -33.38
C LYS A 719 -19.58 25.21 -32.59
N GLU A 720 -18.95 24.11 -32.99
CA GLU A 720 -17.52 23.83 -32.83
C GLU A 720 -16.72 24.45 -33.99
N HIS A 721 -15.47 24.85 -33.74
CA HIS A 721 -14.51 25.30 -34.76
C HIS A 721 -13.21 24.46 -34.71
N ASN A 722 -13.01 23.70 -35.80
CA ASN A 722 -11.81 23.42 -36.63
C ASN A 722 -10.37 23.65 -36.10
N MET A 723 -9.43 22.74 -36.44
CA MET A 723 -8.57 22.69 -37.66
C MET A 723 -7.66 21.43 -37.58
N TYR A 724 -7.13 20.72 -38.59
CA TYR A 724 -6.79 20.85 -40.03
C TYR A 724 -7.02 19.45 -40.71
N GLY A 725 -7.61 19.27 -41.90
CA GLY A 725 -7.07 19.47 -43.27
C GLY A 725 -6.08 18.35 -43.67
N THR A 726 -6.12 17.55 -44.75
CA THR A 726 -6.69 17.54 -46.13
C THR A 726 -6.49 16.09 -46.68
N GLY A 727 -7.10 15.53 -47.74
CA GLY A 727 -8.07 15.93 -48.76
C GLY A 727 -8.25 14.80 -49.81
N LEU A 728 -9.32 14.92 -50.62
CA LEU A 728 -9.54 14.43 -52.02
C LEU A 728 -9.71 12.91 -52.24
N ALA A 729 -10.63 12.37 -53.05
CA ALA A 729 -11.56 12.91 -54.03
C ALA A 729 -12.76 11.94 -54.30
N THR A 730 -13.74 12.48 -55.00
CA THR A 730 -15.15 12.13 -55.24
C THR A 730 -15.46 11.09 -56.36
N PRO A 731 -16.75 10.70 -56.57
CA PRO A 731 -17.21 9.40 -57.09
C PRO A 731 -18.01 9.49 -58.41
N THR A 732 -18.69 8.38 -58.80
CA THR A 732 -20.02 8.21 -59.50
C THR A 732 -19.98 6.93 -60.37
N GLY A 733 -21.03 6.14 -60.66
CA GLY A 733 -22.49 6.14 -60.42
C GLY A 733 -23.10 4.78 -60.87
N ILE A 734 -24.16 4.29 -60.21
CA ILE A 734 -25.57 4.08 -60.65
C ILE A 734 -25.84 3.20 -61.90
N ASN A 735 -26.51 2.04 -61.72
CA ASN A 735 -27.81 1.61 -62.34
C ASN A 735 -28.13 0.13 -61.98
N SER A 736 -29.24 -0.20 -61.26
CA SER A 736 -30.59 -0.65 -61.73
C SER A 736 -30.61 -2.06 -62.37
N LYS A 737 -31.54 -3.02 -62.18
CA LYS A 737 -32.81 -3.24 -61.45
C LYS A 737 -33.16 -4.78 -61.54
N PRO A 738 -34.34 -5.33 -61.14
CA PRO A 738 -34.48 -6.62 -60.40
C PRO A 738 -35.26 -7.75 -61.14
N THR A 739 -35.50 -8.90 -60.48
CA THR A 739 -36.68 -9.79 -60.68
C THR A 739 -36.87 -10.79 -59.52
N ALA A 740 -38.06 -11.37 -59.41
CA ALA A 740 -38.76 -11.79 -58.18
C ALA A 740 -39.10 -13.31 -58.09
N ALA A 741 -39.84 -13.66 -57.02
CA ALA A 741 -40.70 -14.83 -56.76
C ALA A 741 -40.03 -16.08 -56.11
N ALA A 742 -40.36 -16.50 -54.87
CA ALA A 742 -41.59 -17.13 -54.32
C ALA A 742 -41.71 -18.64 -54.67
N VAL A 743 -42.18 -19.63 -53.88
CA VAL A 743 -42.76 -19.78 -52.53
C VAL A 743 -42.91 -21.32 -52.24
N ASN A 744 -42.77 -21.72 -50.96
CA ASN A 744 -43.37 -22.85 -50.17
C ASN A 744 -43.22 -24.37 -50.41
N SER A 745 -43.30 -25.03 -49.22
CA SER A 745 -43.85 -26.35 -48.82
C SER A 745 -42.91 -27.55 -48.93
N ASP A 746 -42.95 -28.61 -48.11
CA ASP A 746 -43.40 -28.97 -46.75
C ASP A 746 -42.94 -30.45 -46.53
N TYR A 747 -43.11 -30.99 -45.31
CA TYR A 747 -43.17 -32.42 -44.92
C TYR A 747 -41.88 -33.23 -44.58
N ASN A 748 -41.69 -33.40 -43.25
CA ASN A 748 -41.75 -34.66 -42.46
C ASN A 748 -40.85 -35.89 -42.72
N ASP A 749 -40.03 -36.18 -41.69
CA ASP A 749 -40.19 -37.28 -40.71
C ASP A 749 -39.43 -38.63 -40.89
N THR A 750 -39.08 -39.18 -39.72
CA THR A 750 -38.77 -40.59 -39.34
C THR A 750 -37.35 -41.21 -39.38
N GLN A 751 -36.85 -41.41 -38.13
CA GLN A 751 -36.46 -42.68 -37.47
C GLN A 751 -35.17 -43.51 -37.77
N ARG A 752 -34.48 -43.76 -36.64
CA ARG A 752 -34.01 -45.05 -36.04
C ARG A 752 -32.60 -45.65 -36.31
N SER A 753 -31.88 -45.72 -35.18
CA SER A 753 -31.25 -46.89 -34.51
C SER A 753 -29.92 -47.49 -34.97
N GLY A 754 -29.01 -47.71 -33.99
CA GLY A 754 -28.38 -49.02 -33.79
C GLY A 754 -26.89 -49.09 -33.38
N PHE A 755 -26.63 -49.56 -32.14
CA PHE A 755 -25.49 -50.40 -31.66
C PHE A 755 -24.04 -49.87 -31.72
N SER A 756 -23.04 -50.38 -30.98
CA SER A 756 -22.83 -50.76 -29.57
C SER A 756 -21.31 -51.00 -29.38
N SER A 757 -20.77 -50.63 -28.22
CA SER A 757 -19.56 -51.07 -27.49
C SER A 757 -18.55 -52.08 -28.08
N LYS A 758 -17.24 -51.85 -27.79
CA LYS A 758 -16.34 -52.83 -27.12
C LYS A 758 -15.03 -52.20 -26.59
N GLN A 759 -14.57 -52.75 -25.46
CA GLN A 759 -13.44 -52.39 -24.57
C GLN A 759 -12.12 -53.12 -24.92
N GLY A 760 -11.03 -52.71 -24.23
CA GLY A 760 -9.86 -53.54 -23.84
C GLY A 760 -8.52 -52.88 -24.20
N SER A 761 -7.74 -52.30 -23.27
CA SER A 761 -6.73 -52.92 -22.38
C SER A 761 -5.48 -53.39 -23.18
N GLU A 762 -4.21 -53.29 -22.76
CA GLU A 762 -3.57 -53.20 -21.44
C GLU A 762 -2.02 -53.20 -21.62
N TYR A 763 -1.29 -52.88 -20.53
CA TYR A 763 0.14 -53.14 -20.20
C TYR A 763 1.31 -52.48 -20.98
N ASN A 764 2.54 -52.36 -20.45
CA ASN A 764 3.20 -51.84 -19.23
C ASN A 764 4.72 -52.17 -19.37
N ALA A 765 5.55 -51.44 -18.62
CA ALA A 765 6.88 -51.83 -18.10
C ALA A 765 8.20 -51.67 -18.91
N SER A 766 9.08 -50.87 -18.29
CA SER A 766 10.51 -51.13 -17.96
C SER A 766 11.55 -51.13 -19.10
N ALA A 767 12.84 -50.83 -18.91
CA ALA A 767 13.69 -50.11 -17.96
C ALA A 767 15.14 -50.28 -18.48
N LEU A 768 16.09 -49.51 -17.93
CA LEU A 768 17.54 -49.75 -17.83
C LEU A 768 18.50 -49.12 -18.86
N ASN A 769 19.40 -48.30 -18.28
CA ASN A 769 20.87 -48.21 -18.44
C ASN A 769 21.46 -48.00 -19.85
N GLY A 770 22.46 -47.16 -20.08
CA GLY A 770 23.40 -46.46 -19.22
C GLY A 770 24.68 -46.14 -20.02
N GLU A 771 25.35 -45.07 -19.62
CA GLU A 771 26.80 -44.79 -19.78
C GLU A 771 27.42 -44.35 -21.14
N LYS A 772 27.97 -43.12 -21.05
CA LYS A 772 29.38 -42.70 -21.29
C LYS A 772 29.85 -42.20 -22.68
N ARG A 773 30.25 -40.91 -22.61
CA ARG A 773 31.57 -40.31 -22.91
C ARG A 773 31.79 -39.51 -24.22
N ASN A 774 32.04 -38.22 -23.96
CA ASN A 774 33.15 -37.36 -24.42
C ASN A 774 33.23 -36.80 -25.86
N GLY A 775 33.53 -35.49 -25.91
CA GLY A 775 34.19 -34.80 -27.05
C GLY A 775 33.36 -33.62 -27.58
N SER A 776 33.44 -32.40 -27.01
CA SER A 776 34.45 -31.37 -27.22
C SER A 776 34.03 -30.26 -28.20
N HIS A 777 34.10 -29.02 -27.68
CA HIS A 777 34.50 -27.79 -28.36
C HIS A 777 33.48 -26.94 -29.15
N ARG A 778 33.22 -25.77 -28.53
CA ARG A 778 33.30 -24.41 -29.09
C ARG A 778 32.35 -24.04 -30.24
N GLY A 779 31.46 -23.09 -29.95
CA GLY A 779 31.17 -22.01 -30.89
C GLY A 779 29.70 -21.69 -31.11
N PHE A 780 29.01 -21.08 -30.14
CA PHE A 780 27.76 -20.37 -30.42
C PHE A 780 27.70 -19.03 -29.65
N ARG A 781 28.53 -18.09 -30.09
CA ARG A 781 28.39 -16.64 -29.85
C ARG A 781 28.32 -15.92 -31.20
N HIS A 782 27.37 -16.25 -32.07
CA HIS A 782 27.10 -15.38 -33.22
C HIS A 782 25.78 -15.59 -33.98
N ILE A 783 24.65 -15.89 -33.33
CA ILE A 783 23.31 -15.67 -33.93
C ILE A 783 22.37 -15.25 -32.82
N LEU A 784 22.17 -13.95 -32.64
CA LEU A 784 20.95 -13.31 -32.11
C LEU A 784 21.07 -11.77 -32.22
N ARG A 785 21.62 -11.28 -33.34
CA ARG A 785 21.70 -9.85 -33.69
C ARG A 785 20.92 -9.51 -34.97
N LYS A 786 19.93 -10.35 -35.33
CA LYS A 786 19.09 -10.20 -36.53
C LYS A 786 17.61 -10.58 -36.31
N LEU A 787 17.06 -10.36 -35.12
CA LEU A 787 15.60 -10.36 -34.88
C LEU A 787 15.19 -9.12 -34.05
N ARG A 788 15.52 -7.95 -34.60
CA ARG A 788 14.93 -6.64 -34.28
C ARG A 788 14.99 -5.80 -35.55
N LYS A 789 14.13 -6.16 -36.50
CA LYS A 789 13.58 -5.32 -37.56
C LYS A 789 12.12 -5.69 -37.67
#